data_AF-A0A507FC84-F1
#
_entry.id   AF-A0A507FC84-F1
#
_cell.length_a   1.000
_cell.length_b   1.000
_cell.length_c   1.000
_cell.angle_alpha   90.00
_cell.angle_beta   90.00
_cell.angle_gamma   90.00
#
_symmetry.space_group_name_H-M   'P 1'
#
loop_
_entity.id
_entity.type
_entity.pdbx_description
1 polymer ?
#
loop_
_entity_poly.entity_id
_entity_poly.type
_entity_poly.pdbx_seq_one_letter_code
_entity_poly.pdbx_strand_id
1 'polypeptide(L)'
;MDNQTTSLVDKDPSSDTHKCVESPQKLEKFVRSSFPVQCPTIKEAQLAIKNGSVFVNAAKVTKPMHKLVKGDLVQFKRDSKAKQASKSARRKLGESLGIRVHFENEHVLVLWKPSGVPVRLDGLDVEQGSGNTAGGKVSLESLASEFSNGFALAGAASRSFKCIPGLKESVSGLSICCKTDDLVDRISSLIRDGLVDETWTVLCQGHAGKLRGLKPGETFTIDDPIDGHPASSMCTFLNASRSRNYTSGFISTILVSAIPSDGPPHPDQIARHFEKSGHPIVSDYIALTGLDFELQETSSQEVSVSVSLPKTFSNFLQREQSSWDEKRKADLQVLKTHGIQDAETQLDEGVPVAYISGKKDFHGTSFFVSPAVMIPKIGTEVLVKSVLSAVKARPTKKAMPFHTLDLGTGSGCILLSILKHCPLMHGLGVDISPDAVAIANQNSAAVLSNNQERATFGIASFNNVHSYLDDSYSLAIAAKVGSRSEKFAFDFIVTNPPYLPKKLWDSDRMYAQQKHEPYIAVVSGDDGMEAYRQIKVGLDLAQAWMKKGTLLFVEVNNGELAAAVRGVFETEGSKGWDFLKCEIDGKGLDRTQQSMDLSEQTPLLPNIRARKYHRMWDLLFVTVAFFVIYSARSIVLSLASSVLPHSVAFAALGTLHLSLSFFYLFAASAISDRVGSQCGMFLGSILSVSFNIGIITALNFNGNELLQTMILVPAAFLSGLGVSLMWASHGVYFYRCSPPERLSKNTGVFFALFGSSGIVGPMASSLLIQLGMDIGNVFKAVTAVACTAPVILFYIWKFRPEPSNPYSPVQSEVQSRQQNPLRGIPKVLKTAHLMVSPKMLLLVPMFLVLAANSAFDSGSLPLFLQSEDVSSDLQAKLLLRAIQGAVDMVTSFSAGKLTRMFGTRSMVAAVFGVQLLLQSALFWGHPVNRFAVLAFAAMCIGLCDGILVNQSQILVGTSFPSSCTSQAYAGYKCHLSLGGSIILYSSALMLDNQGFPNMSIWSPLYLAISLAAVFGVYNVPVKSSEPLDTPEARASDA
;
A
#
# COMPACT_ATOMS: atom_id res chain seq x y z
N MET A 1 3.52 31.23 -52.12
CA MET A 1 2.33 30.46 -52.53
C MET A 1 2.60 29.03 -52.09
N ASP A 2 1.98 28.56 -51.01
CA ASP A 2 2.22 27.19 -50.52
C ASP A 2 0.88 26.44 -50.46
N ASN A 3 0.35 26.08 -51.62
CA ASN A 3 -0.76 25.13 -51.71
C ASN A 3 -0.16 23.74 -51.81
N GLN A 4 -0.36 22.88 -50.81
CA GLN A 4 0.07 21.49 -50.87
C GLN A 4 -1.08 20.63 -51.42
N THR A 5 -0.76 19.77 -52.39
CA THR A 5 -1.72 18.91 -53.09
C THR A 5 -1.26 17.46 -52.98
N THR A 6 -2.18 16.55 -52.66
CA THR A 6 -1.90 15.11 -52.62
C THR A 6 -3.10 14.34 -53.18
N SER A 7 -2.85 13.33 -54.02
CA SER A 7 -3.88 12.45 -54.57
C SER A 7 -3.92 11.11 -53.82
N LEU A 8 -5.08 10.44 -53.87
CA LEU A 8 -5.25 9.07 -53.38
C LEU A 8 -4.69 8.07 -54.44
N VAL A 9 -3.44 7.60 -54.30
CA VAL A 9 -2.73 6.75 -55.30
C VAL A 9 -2.67 5.26 -54.91
N ASP A 10 -2.59 4.38 -55.91
CA ASP A 10 -2.38 2.93 -55.80
C ASP A 10 -1.13 2.54 -55.01
N LYS A 11 -1.27 1.55 -54.11
CA LYS A 11 -0.13 0.80 -53.61
C LYS A 11 0.06 -0.43 -54.51
N ASP A 12 1.18 -0.43 -55.22
CA ASP A 12 1.84 -1.57 -55.90
C ASP A 12 1.17 -2.15 -57.19
N PRO A 13 1.84 -2.12 -58.36
CA PRO A 13 1.38 -2.76 -59.60
C PRO A 13 1.73 -4.26 -59.73
N SER A 14 2.26 -4.92 -58.71
CA SER A 14 2.92 -6.23 -58.84
C SER A 14 2.14 -7.46 -58.34
N SER A 15 0.79 -7.43 -58.32
CA SER A 15 0.01 -8.65 -58.07
C SER A 15 -1.18 -8.77 -59.03
N ASP A 16 -1.05 -9.67 -59.99
CA ASP A 16 -2.15 -10.22 -60.77
C ASP A 16 -3.17 -10.89 -59.85
N THR A 17 -4.26 -10.19 -59.56
CA THR A 17 -5.60 -10.77 -59.36
C THR A 17 -6.62 -9.64 -59.32
N HIS A 18 -7.36 -9.48 -60.42
CA HIS A 18 -8.55 -8.64 -60.48
C HIS A 18 -9.61 -9.11 -59.47
N LYS A 19 -9.71 -8.43 -58.31
CA LYS A 19 -10.98 -8.20 -57.60
C LYS A 19 -10.98 -6.79 -57.00
N CYS A 20 -11.73 -5.89 -57.63
CA CYS A 20 -12.08 -4.57 -57.11
C CYS A 20 -12.69 -4.66 -55.70
N VAL A 21 -12.12 -3.96 -54.72
CA VAL A 21 -12.84 -3.44 -53.55
C VAL A 21 -12.31 -2.03 -53.23
N GLU A 22 -13.11 -1.02 -53.55
CA GLU A 22 -12.90 0.38 -53.17
C GLU A 22 -12.98 0.53 -51.64
N SER A 23 -11.91 0.92 -50.96
CA SER A 23 -12.00 1.27 -49.53
C SER A 23 -12.24 2.78 -49.37
N PRO A 24 -13.43 3.26 -48.96
CA PRO A 24 -13.68 4.68 -48.77
C PRO A 24 -12.94 5.20 -47.53
N GLN A 25 -11.94 6.06 -47.72
CA GLN A 25 -11.29 6.78 -46.62
C GLN A 25 -12.09 8.05 -46.27
N LYS A 26 -12.16 8.39 -44.98
CA LYS A 26 -12.77 9.66 -44.52
C LYS A 26 -11.78 10.81 -44.69
N LEU A 27 -12.27 11.95 -45.19
CA LEU A 27 -11.46 13.14 -45.48
C LEU A 27 -10.62 13.61 -44.28
N GLU A 28 -11.16 13.67 -43.07
CA GLU A 28 -10.42 14.08 -41.86
C GLU A 28 -9.20 13.19 -41.55
N LYS A 29 -9.31 11.88 -41.83
CA LYS A 29 -8.26 10.90 -41.57
C LYS A 29 -7.18 11.01 -42.63
N PHE A 30 -7.58 11.22 -43.89
CA PHE A 30 -6.67 11.43 -45.01
C PHE A 30 -5.92 12.78 -44.90
N VAL A 31 -6.61 13.87 -44.54
CA VAL A 31 -5.99 15.19 -44.34
C VAL A 31 -4.95 15.12 -43.23
N ARG A 32 -5.25 14.44 -42.12
CA ARG A 32 -4.27 14.24 -41.04
C ARG A 32 -3.06 13.43 -41.50
N SER A 33 -3.26 12.34 -42.25
CA SER A 33 -2.15 11.49 -42.69
C SER A 33 -1.29 12.15 -43.76
N SER A 34 -1.90 12.93 -44.65
CA SER A 34 -1.22 13.55 -45.79
C SER A 34 -0.61 14.92 -45.43
N PHE A 35 -1.14 15.61 -44.41
CA PHE A 35 -0.66 16.91 -43.93
C PHE A 35 -0.44 16.94 -42.40
N PRO A 36 0.39 16.03 -41.85
CA PRO A 36 0.54 15.85 -40.40
C PRO A 36 1.16 17.07 -39.70
N VAL A 37 1.92 17.89 -40.42
CA VAL A 37 2.54 19.12 -39.90
C VAL A 37 1.50 20.22 -39.68
N GLN A 38 0.48 20.30 -40.54
CA GLN A 38 -0.57 21.31 -40.48
C GLN A 38 -1.75 20.88 -39.61
N CYS A 39 -2.02 19.57 -39.54
CA CYS A 39 -3.13 18.99 -38.78
C CYS A 39 -2.66 17.72 -38.04
N PRO A 40 -1.89 17.86 -36.94
CA PRO A 40 -1.32 16.71 -36.23
C PRO A 40 -2.40 15.83 -35.56
N THR A 41 -3.54 16.42 -35.21
CA THR A 41 -4.69 15.70 -34.62
C THR A 41 -5.90 15.64 -35.55
N ILE A 42 -6.76 14.63 -35.35
CA ILE A 42 -8.02 14.49 -36.10
C ILE A 42 -8.94 15.70 -35.88
N LYS A 43 -8.94 16.28 -34.66
CA LYS A 43 -9.75 17.47 -34.33
C LYS A 43 -9.29 18.71 -35.11
N GLU A 44 -7.99 18.89 -35.32
CA GLU A 44 -7.46 19.99 -36.13
C GLU A 44 -7.74 19.79 -37.61
N ALA A 45 -7.65 18.55 -38.12
CA ALA A 45 -8.09 18.23 -39.49
C ALA A 45 -9.58 18.53 -39.68
N GLN A 46 -10.44 18.15 -38.73
CA GLN A 46 -11.86 18.48 -38.73
C GLN A 46 -12.11 19.99 -38.72
N LEU A 47 -11.35 20.74 -37.92
CA LEU A 47 -11.47 22.19 -37.82
C LEU A 47 -10.99 22.88 -39.09
N ALA A 48 -9.89 22.44 -39.69
CA ALA A 48 -9.39 22.95 -40.96
C ALA A 48 -10.39 22.70 -42.11
N ILE A 49 -11.04 21.52 -42.12
CA ILE A 49 -12.15 21.23 -43.04
C ILE A 49 -13.32 22.18 -42.76
N LYS A 50 -13.76 22.32 -41.50
CA LYS A 50 -14.89 23.19 -41.12
C LYS A 50 -14.65 24.66 -41.49
N ASN A 51 -13.42 25.12 -41.37
CA ASN A 51 -13.00 26.48 -41.74
C ASN A 51 -12.80 26.64 -43.26
N GLY A 52 -12.90 25.55 -44.03
CA GLY A 52 -12.82 25.56 -45.47
C GLY A 52 -11.40 25.74 -46.02
N SER A 53 -10.40 25.37 -45.24
CA SER A 53 -8.99 25.37 -45.65
C SER A 53 -8.63 24.13 -46.48
N VAL A 54 -9.55 23.18 -46.65
CA VAL A 54 -9.35 21.92 -47.39
C VAL A 54 -10.27 21.85 -48.61
N PHE A 55 -9.72 21.44 -49.75
CA PHE A 55 -10.42 21.28 -51.02
C PHE A 55 -10.25 19.84 -51.51
N VAL A 56 -11.27 19.31 -52.18
CA VAL A 56 -11.25 18.01 -52.87
C VAL A 56 -11.69 18.24 -54.30
N ASN A 57 -10.87 17.84 -55.29
CA ASN A 57 -11.09 18.09 -56.72
C ASN A 57 -11.42 19.57 -57.00
N ALA A 58 -10.64 20.48 -56.40
CA ALA A 58 -10.82 21.93 -56.43
C ALA A 58 -12.13 22.48 -55.81
N ALA A 59 -13.02 21.63 -55.27
CA ALA A 59 -14.20 22.04 -54.53
C ALA A 59 -13.90 22.21 -53.03
N LYS A 60 -14.34 23.33 -52.45
CA LYS A 60 -14.15 23.63 -51.02
C LYS A 60 -15.02 22.71 -50.17
N VAL A 61 -14.42 21.98 -49.22
CA VAL A 61 -15.16 21.07 -48.34
C VAL A 61 -15.25 21.64 -46.94
N THR A 62 -16.47 21.70 -46.39
CA THR A 62 -16.75 22.27 -45.05
C THR A 62 -17.28 21.25 -44.03
N LYS A 63 -17.42 19.98 -44.43
CA LYS A 63 -17.88 18.88 -43.57
C LYS A 63 -16.84 17.76 -43.49
N PRO A 64 -16.50 17.26 -42.28
CA PRO A 64 -15.42 16.29 -42.08
C PRO A 64 -15.73 14.86 -42.55
N MET A 65 -17.01 14.55 -42.78
CA MET A 65 -17.53 13.21 -43.11
C MET A 65 -17.56 12.89 -44.62
N HIS A 66 -16.79 13.63 -45.45
CA HIS A 66 -16.73 13.36 -46.88
C HIS A 66 -15.96 12.05 -47.16
N LYS A 67 -16.54 11.15 -47.94
CA LYS A 67 -15.87 9.92 -48.40
C LYS A 67 -15.02 10.28 -49.61
N LEU A 68 -13.76 9.84 -49.61
CA LEU A 68 -12.85 9.98 -50.73
C LEU A 68 -12.87 8.70 -51.57
N VAL A 69 -12.86 8.87 -52.89
CA VAL A 69 -12.75 7.80 -53.88
C VAL A 69 -11.36 7.85 -54.52
N LYS A 70 -10.93 6.73 -55.10
CA LYS A 70 -9.64 6.62 -55.77
C LYS A 70 -9.55 7.65 -56.91
N GLY A 71 -8.47 8.43 -56.96
CA GLY A 71 -8.29 9.53 -57.91
C GLY A 71 -8.65 10.91 -57.38
N ASP A 72 -9.28 11.04 -56.20
CA ASP A 72 -9.57 12.33 -55.61
C ASP A 72 -8.27 13.10 -55.24
N LEU A 73 -8.23 14.37 -55.63
CA LEU A 73 -7.14 15.32 -55.34
C LEU A 73 -7.51 16.18 -54.14
N VAL A 74 -6.77 16.05 -53.04
CA VAL A 74 -7.00 16.83 -51.82
C VAL A 74 -5.95 17.93 -51.69
N GLN A 75 -6.40 19.18 -51.56
CA GLN A 75 -5.55 20.37 -51.45
C GLN A 75 -5.77 21.10 -50.11
N PHE A 76 -4.68 21.51 -49.47
CA PHE A 76 -4.71 22.28 -48.24
C PHE A 76 -4.24 23.72 -48.50
N LYS A 77 -5.10 24.70 -48.21
CA LYS A 77 -4.86 26.13 -48.42
C LYS A 77 -4.77 26.85 -47.06
N ARG A 78 -3.58 27.36 -46.73
CA ARG A 78 -3.32 28.07 -45.46
C ARG A 78 -4.08 29.40 -45.41
N ASP A 79 -4.91 29.58 -44.38
CA ASP A 79 -5.60 30.85 -44.10
C ASP A 79 -4.77 31.72 -43.14
N SER A 80 -4.58 33.00 -43.47
CA SER A 80 -3.71 33.93 -42.74
C SER A 80 -4.24 34.28 -41.35
N LYS A 81 -5.54 34.10 -41.09
CA LYS A 81 -6.18 34.37 -39.78
C LYS A 81 -5.85 33.33 -38.70
N ALA A 82 -5.44 32.11 -39.06
CA ALA A 82 -5.11 31.05 -38.09
C ALA A 82 -3.77 31.28 -37.36
N LYS A 83 -2.90 32.16 -37.90
CA LYS A 83 -1.57 32.45 -37.35
C LYS A 83 -1.62 33.23 -36.02
N GLN A 84 -2.63 34.08 -35.83
CA GLN A 84 -2.78 34.90 -34.60
C GLN A 84 -3.39 34.13 -33.43
N ALA A 85 -4.34 33.23 -33.68
CA ALA A 85 -5.00 32.45 -32.62
C ALA A 85 -4.05 31.40 -31.99
N SER A 86 -3.18 30.79 -32.80
CA SER A 86 -2.18 29.81 -32.35
C SER A 86 -1.08 30.43 -31.48
N LYS A 87 -0.68 31.68 -31.78
CA LYS A 87 0.34 32.44 -31.02
C LYS A 87 -0.15 32.86 -29.62
N SER A 88 -1.45 33.14 -29.47
CA SER A 88 -2.08 33.49 -28.19
C SER A 88 -2.28 32.27 -27.27
N ALA A 89 -2.58 31.10 -27.85
CA ALA A 89 -2.78 29.85 -27.09
C ALA A 89 -1.47 29.27 -26.54
N ARG A 90 -0.35 29.45 -27.25
CA ARG A 90 0.99 28.93 -26.87
C ARG A 90 1.66 29.77 -25.78
N ARG A 91 1.54 31.10 -25.85
CA ARG A 91 1.92 32.02 -24.74
C ARG A 91 1.24 31.64 -23.41
N LYS A 92 -0.06 31.30 -23.45
CA LYS A 92 -0.81 30.85 -22.26
C LYS A 92 -0.31 29.51 -21.70
N LEU A 93 0.28 28.65 -22.52
CA LEU A 93 0.76 27.33 -22.13
C LEU A 93 2.13 27.39 -21.42
N GLY A 94 3.04 28.23 -21.89
CA GLY A 94 4.32 28.51 -21.21
C GLY A 94 4.11 29.19 -19.85
N GLU A 95 3.21 30.19 -19.80
CA GLU A 95 2.78 30.82 -18.55
C GLU A 95 2.09 29.84 -17.60
N SER A 96 1.30 28.88 -18.12
CA SER A 96 0.63 27.85 -17.30
C SER A 96 1.59 26.80 -16.73
N LEU A 97 2.75 26.61 -17.35
CA LEU A 97 3.77 25.63 -16.95
C LEU A 97 4.91 26.25 -16.12
N GLY A 98 4.88 27.59 -15.91
CA GLY A 98 5.77 28.29 -14.98
C GLY A 98 7.21 28.47 -15.47
N ILE A 99 7.49 28.30 -16.77
CA ILE A 99 8.82 28.51 -17.36
C ILE A 99 8.98 29.98 -17.78
N ARG A 100 10.11 30.62 -17.45
CA ARG A 100 10.40 32.02 -17.83
C ARG A 100 11.82 32.18 -18.36
N VAL A 101 11.99 32.91 -19.46
CA VAL A 101 13.33 33.26 -19.98
C VAL A 101 13.82 34.50 -19.24
N HIS A 102 15.06 34.45 -18.75
CA HIS A 102 15.70 35.55 -18.01
C HIS A 102 16.89 36.16 -18.77
N PHE A 103 17.53 35.40 -19.66
CA PHE A 103 18.61 35.89 -20.54
C PHE A 103 18.61 35.12 -21.87
N GLU A 104 18.89 35.79 -22.99
CA GLU A 104 19.00 35.18 -24.32
C GLU A 104 20.00 35.96 -25.19
N ASN A 105 20.92 35.26 -25.84
CA ASN A 105 21.75 35.79 -26.92
C ASN A 105 21.83 34.77 -28.08
N GLU A 106 22.68 35.04 -29.08
CA GLU A 106 22.78 34.19 -30.29
C GLU A 106 23.17 32.72 -29.98
N HIS A 107 23.79 32.48 -28.81
CA HIS A 107 24.46 31.24 -28.46
C HIS A 107 23.95 30.58 -27.15
N VAL A 108 23.39 31.36 -26.23
CA VAL A 108 23.06 30.97 -24.84
C VAL A 108 21.68 31.51 -24.43
N LEU A 109 20.94 30.70 -23.68
CA LEU A 109 19.62 30.97 -23.12
C LEU A 109 19.60 30.58 -21.64
N VAL A 110 19.17 31.47 -20.75
CA VAL A 110 18.95 31.19 -19.33
C VAL A 110 17.46 31.25 -19.02
N LEU A 111 16.92 30.18 -18.45
CA LEU A 111 15.50 30.04 -18.12
C LEU A 111 15.27 29.60 -16.68
N TRP A 112 14.16 30.04 -16.09
CA TRP A 112 13.62 29.55 -14.84
C TRP A 112 12.68 28.38 -15.10
N LYS A 113 12.85 27.28 -14.35
CA LYS A 113 11.94 26.13 -14.37
C LYS A 113 11.40 25.77 -12.98
N PRO A 114 10.14 25.35 -12.85
CA PRO A 114 9.65 24.71 -11.63
C PRO A 114 10.29 23.32 -11.41
N SER A 115 10.25 22.83 -10.18
CA SER A 115 10.76 21.50 -9.83
C SER A 115 10.00 20.41 -10.61
N GLY A 116 10.71 19.38 -11.06
CA GLY A 116 10.12 18.24 -11.77
C GLY A 116 9.63 18.49 -13.19
N VAL A 117 9.89 19.67 -13.79
CA VAL A 117 9.54 19.98 -15.18
C VAL A 117 10.74 19.71 -16.10
N PRO A 118 10.74 18.64 -16.90
CA PRO A 118 11.84 18.34 -17.81
C PRO A 118 11.77 19.21 -19.07
N VAL A 119 12.88 19.88 -19.40
CA VAL A 119 13.03 20.60 -20.67
C VAL A 119 13.67 19.64 -21.70
N ARG A 120 12.93 19.24 -22.75
CA ARG A 120 13.40 18.34 -23.84
C ARG A 120 13.50 19.06 -25.19
N LEU A 121 14.38 18.55 -26.06
CA LEU A 121 14.87 19.29 -27.22
C LEU A 121 14.46 18.82 -28.61
N ASP A 122 13.92 17.63 -28.80
CA ASP A 122 13.83 17.08 -30.17
C ASP A 122 12.39 16.84 -30.64
N GLY A 123 12.12 17.32 -31.86
CA GLY A 123 11.11 16.76 -32.75
C GLY A 123 11.68 15.57 -33.52
N LEU A 124 10.91 14.47 -33.53
CA LEU A 124 11.10 13.24 -34.33
C LEU A 124 12.38 12.42 -34.06
N ASP A 125 12.28 11.54 -33.07
CA ASP A 125 12.77 10.16 -33.22
C ASP A 125 11.64 9.20 -32.85
N VAL A 126 11.14 8.47 -33.86
CA VAL A 126 10.33 7.28 -33.67
C VAL A 126 11.30 6.12 -33.62
N GLU A 127 11.86 5.87 -32.44
CA GLU A 127 12.22 4.52 -32.01
C GLU A 127 11.61 4.23 -30.65
N GLN A 128 11.20 2.97 -30.50
CA GLN A 128 10.38 2.45 -29.43
C GLN A 128 11.04 2.65 -28.05
N GLY A 129 10.37 3.35 -27.14
CA GLY A 129 10.85 3.56 -25.78
C GLY A 129 9.74 4.03 -24.84
N SER A 130 9.42 3.18 -23.87
CA SER A 130 8.46 3.36 -22.79
C SER A 130 8.66 4.64 -21.96
N GLY A 131 7.57 5.35 -21.63
CA GLY A 131 7.59 6.36 -20.55
C GLY A 131 6.47 7.40 -20.61
N ASN A 132 5.27 7.04 -20.12
CA ASN A 132 4.20 8.00 -19.87
C ASN A 132 4.41 8.68 -18.50
N THR A 133 5.23 9.72 -18.46
CA THR A 133 5.23 10.72 -17.40
C THR A 133 4.12 11.73 -17.70
N ALA A 134 3.12 11.83 -16.82
CA ALA A 134 2.03 12.81 -16.88
C ALA A 134 2.46 14.20 -16.37
N GLY A 135 3.59 14.71 -16.86
CA GLY A 135 4.00 16.12 -16.73
C GLY A 135 3.98 16.74 -18.11
N GLY A 136 3.34 17.90 -18.28
CA GLY A 136 3.31 18.61 -19.56
C GLY A 136 4.73 18.84 -20.08
N LYS A 137 5.09 18.19 -21.18
CA LYS A 137 6.41 18.30 -21.80
C LYS A 137 6.38 19.46 -22.80
N VAL A 138 7.34 20.39 -22.70
CA VAL A 138 7.49 21.53 -23.63
C VAL A 138 8.76 21.35 -24.44
N SER A 139 8.67 21.50 -25.76
CA SER A 139 9.86 21.53 -26.62
C SER A 139 10.41 22.95 -26.72
N LEU A 140 11.74 23.11 -26.60
CA LEU A 140 12.42 24.41 -26.70
C LEU A 140 12.20 25.07 -28.08
N GLU A 141 12.05 24.30 -29.16
CA GLU A 141 11.70 24.83 -30.49
C GLU A 141 10.35 25.57 -30.51
N SER A 142 9.39 25.13 -29.68
CA SER A 142 8.09 25.79 -29.57
C SER A 142 8.18 27.14 -28.84
N LEU A 143 9.17 27.30 -27.95
CA LEU A 143 9.46 28.53 -27.20
C LEU A 143 10.35 29.50 -27.99
N ALA A 144 11.40 29.02 -28.64
CA ALA A 144 12.37 29.85 -29.39
C ALA A 144 11.73 30.62 -30.56
N SER A 145 10.66 30.08 -31.17
CA SER A 145 9.91 30.78 -32.23
C SER A 145 9.00 31.92 -31.71
N GLU A 146 8.85 32.07 -30.39
CA GLU A 146 8.00 33.07 -29.73
C GLU A 146 8.77 34.32 -29.23
N PHE A 147 10.09 34.26 -29.03
CA PHE A 147 10.88 35.32 -28.38
C PHE A 147 11.65 36.24 -29.34
N SER A 148 11.21 36.39 -30.59
CA SER A 148 11.73 37.46 -31.47
C SER A 148 11.15 38.83 -31.09
N ASN A 149 11.41 39.29 -29.88
CA ASN A 149 11.35 40.72 -29.56
C ASN A 149 12.69 41.33 -29.96
N GLY A 150 12.83 41.66 -31.25
CA GLY A 150 13.72 42.75 -31.67
C GLY A 150 15.12 42.41 -32.19
N PHE A 151 15.57 41.16 -32.25
CA PHE A 151 16.83 40.83 -32.93
C PHE A 151 16.69 39.63 -33.88
N ALA A 152 17.32 39.76 -35.05
CA ALA A 152 16.98 39.04 -36.27
C ALA A 152 17.57 37.63 -36.34
N LEU A 153 16.69 36.62 -36.48
CA LEU A 153 17.06 35.31 -37.04
C LEU A 153 15.99 34.87 -38.04
N ALA A 154 15.90 35.61 -39.15
CA ALA A 154 15.28 35.13 -40.37
C ALA A 154 16.39 34.55 -41.26
N GLY A 155 16.64 33.24 -41.15
CA GLY A 155 17.47 32.51 -42.11
C GLY A 155 18.62 31.73 -41.50
N ALA A 156 18.33 30.63 -40.81
CA ALA A 156 19.25 29.48 -40.73
C ALA A 156 18.44 28.25 -40.31
N ALA A 157 18.65 27.15 -41.02
CA ALA A 157 17.96 25.88 -40.79
C ALA A 157 18.32 25.25 -39.43
N SER A 158 17.28 24.72 -38.76
CA SER A 158 17.27 23.61 -37.79
C SER A 158 18.55 23.30 -36.98
N ARG A 159 18.78 23.95 -35.84
CA ARG A 159 19.54 23.36 -34.71
C ARG A 159 18.92 23.78 -33.37
N SER A 160 18.68 22.80 -32.49
CA SER A 160 17.99 22.90 -31.20
C SER A 160 18.95 23.25 -30.04
N PHE A 161 18.51 24.03 -29.03
CA PHE A 161 19.32 24.50 -27.88
C PHE A 161 19.56 23.45 -26.76
N LYS A 162 20.77 22.90 -26.67
CA LYS A 162 21.44 22.13 -25.59
C LYS A 162 21.27 22.52 -24.11
N CYS A 163 20.44 21.90 -23.28
CA CYS A 163 20.48 22.18 -21.81
C CYS A 163 21.68 21.49 -21.12
N ILE A 164 22.38 22.21 -20.25
CA ILE A 164 23.55 21.69 -19.51
C ILE A 164 23.12 20.56 -18.55
N PRO A 165 23.74 19.35 -18.62
CA PRO A 165 23.29 18.15 -17.91
C PRO A 165 23.12 18.31 -16.39
N GLY A 166 24.03 18.99 -15.69
CA GLY A 166 23.98 19.17 -14.23
C GLY A 166 22.86 20.09 -13.74
N LEU A 167 22.40 21.03 -14.58
CA LEU A 167 21.29 21.95 -14.29
C LEU A 167 19.93 21.41 -14.76
N LYS A 168 19.95 20.30 -15.52
CA LYS A 168 18.76 19.65 -16.08
C LYS A 168 17.94 18.90 -15.02
N GLU A 169 18.62 18.41 -13.98
CA GLU A 169 18.05 17.61 -12.89
C GLU A 169 17.82 18.39 -11.59
N SER A 170 18.13 19.70 -11.60
CA SER A 170 18.01 20.55 -10.40
C SER A 170 16.58 20.67 -9.87
N VAL A 171 16.47 20.91 -8.56
CA VAL A 171 15.27 21.45 -7.88
C VAL A 171 14.86 22.78 -8.58
N SER A 172 13.64 23.29 -8.35
CA SER A 172 13.15 24.54 -8.99
C SER A 172 14.23 25.64 -9.05
N GLY A 173 14.52 26.22 -10.21
CA GLY A 173 15.60 27.18 -10.33
C GLY A 173 15.98 27.57 -11.76
N LEU A 174 17.04 28.36 -11.89
CA LEU A 174 17.64 28.75 -13.16
C LEU A 174 18.31 27.57 -13.89
N SER A 175 18.37 27.63 -15.22
CA SER A 175 18.96 26.60 -16.09
C SER A 175 19.55 27.23 -17.34
N ILE A 176 20.74 26.80 -17.73
CA ILE A 176 21.47 27.29 -18.91
C ILE A 176 21.26 26.33 -20.09
N CYS A 177 20.99 26.89 -21.27
CA CYS A 177 20.82 26.20 -22.54
C CYS A 177 21.71 26.83 -23.63
N CYS A 178 22.36 26.02 -24.46
CA CYS A 178 23.39 26.44 -25.42
C CYS A 178 23.10 25.91 -26.83
N LYS A 179 23.48 26.63 -27.88
CA LYS A 179 23.13 26.28 -29.26
C LYS A 179 24.01 25.18 -29.88
N THR A 180 25.23 24.97 -29.37
CA THR A 180 26.21 24.00 -29.89
C THR A 180 26.70 23.07 -28.78
N ASP A 181 27.10 21.84 -29.14
CA ASP A 181 27.69 20.89 -28.20
C ASP A 181 28.99 21.42 -27.60
N ASP A 182 29.80 22.10 -28.40
CA ASP A 182 31.04 22.75 -27.97
C ASP A 182 30.80 23.79 -26.85
N LEU A 183 29.74 24.59 -26.95
CA LEU A 183 29.35 25.52 -25.88
C LEU A 183 28.83 24.80 -24.64
N VAL A 184 28.10 23.70 -24.81
CA VAL A 184 27.65 22.87 -23.67
C VAL A 184 28.87 22.34 -22.91
N ASP A 185 29.88 21.82 -23.61
CA ASP A 185 31.09 21.26 -23.00
C ASP A 185 31.94 22.34 -22.31
N ARG A 186 32.05 23.52 -22.92
CA ARG A 186 32.80 24.66 -22.37
C ARG A 186 32.16 25.26 -21.13
N ILE A 187 30.86 25.57 -21.16
CA ILE A 187 30.18 26.09 -19.96
C ILE A 187 30.12 25.01 -18.88
N SER A 188 29.98 23.73 -19.26
CA SER A 188 30.14 22.63 -18.30
C SER A 188 31.55 22.60 -17.68
N SER A 189 32.60 23.02 -18.41
CA SER A 189 33.94 23.20 -17.84
C SER A 189 34.01 24.38 -16.90
N LEU A 190 33.50 25.56 -17.28
CA LEU A 190 33.48 26.74 -16.41
C LEU A 190 32.79 26.45 -15.07
N ILE A 191 31.68 25.72 -15.11
CA ILE A 191 30.96 25.27 -13.91
C ILE A 191 31.83 24.28 -13.08
N ARG A 192 32.52 23.35 -13.74
CA ARG A 192 33.43 22.41 -13.05
C ARG A 192 34.62 23.11 -12.40
N ASP A 193 35.17 24.10 -13.09
CA ASP A 193 36.36 24.85 -12.72
C ASP A 193 36.04 25.97 -11.71
N GLY A 194 34.77 26.12 -11.29
CA GLY A 194 34.33 27.09 -10.29
C GLY A 194 34.31 28.54 -10.78
N LEU A 195 34.23 28.76 -12.10
CA LEU A 195 34.23 30.07 -12.75
C LEU A 195 32.81 30.62 -13.02
N VAL A 196 31.78 29.97 -12.48
CA VAL A 196 30.38 30.42 -12.51
C VAL A 196 29.93 30.67 -11.08
N ASP A 197 29.59 31.91 -10.76
CA ASP A 197 29.08 32.28 -9.44
C ASP A 197 27.61 31.89 -9.32
N GLU A 198 27.34 30.86 -8.51
CA GLU A 198 26.00 30.35 -8.25
C GLU A 198 25.46 30.85 -6.90
N THR A 199 24.23 31.38 -6.90
CA THR A 199 23.52 31.76 -5.68
C THR A 199 22.33 30.84 -5.42
N TRP A 200 22.39 30.11 -4.31
CA TRP A 200 21.37 29.15 -3.89
C TRP A 200 20.54 29.68 -2.73
N THR A 201 19.22 29.56 -2.84
CA THR A 201 18.28 29.85 -1.75
C THR A 201 17.85 28.56 -1.08
N VAL A 202 18.02 28.46 0.24
CA VAL A 202 17.69 27.27 1.04
C VAL A 202 16.75 27.62 2.19
N LEU A 203 15.73 26.78 2.41
CA LEU A 203 14.89 26.83 3.60
C LEU A 203 15.30 25.70 4.56
N CYS A 204 15.78 26.06 5.75
CA CYS A 204 16.27 25.11 6.74
C CYS A 204 15.63 25.32 8.10
N GLN A 205 15.63 24.27 8.92
CA GLN A 205 15.32 24.36 10.34
C GLN A 205 16.59 24.75 11.06
N GLY A 206 16.50 25.65 12.04
CA GLY A 206 17.71 26.18 12.69
C GLY A 206 17.62 26.19 14.20
N HIS A 207 18.61 25.64 14.90
CA HIS A 207 18.69 25.70 16.36
C HIS A 207 18.76 27.15 16.86
N ALA A 208 17.90 27.49 17.81
CA ALA A 208 17.71 28.80 18.43
C ALA A 208 18.95 29.36 19.18
N GLY A 209 20.14 28.79 19.02
CA GLY A 209 21.39 29.27 19.62
C GLY A 209 22.37 29.85 18.61
N LYS A 210 22.44 29.30 17.39
CA LYS A 210 23.40 29.73 16.34
C LYS A 210 22.84 30.80 15.40
N LEU A 211 21.53 30.78 15.14
CA LEU A 211 20.86 31.74 14.25
C LEU A 211 20.07 32.82 15.00
N ARG A 212 19.85 32.64 16.31
CA ARG A 212 19.07 33.55 17.17
C ARG A 212 19.93 34.75 17.52
N GLY A 213 19.96 35.73 16.63
CA GLY A 213 20.73 36.96 16.79
C GLY A 213 21.15 37.60 15.47
N LEU A 214 21.18 36.81 14.39
CA LEU A 214 21.54 37.31 13.07
C LEU A 214 20.44 38.20 12.49
N LYS A 215 20.83 39.38 12.00
CA LYS A 215 19.93 40.28 11.27
C LYS A 215 19.91 39.91 9.78
N PRO A 216 18.77 40.11 9.09
CA PRO A 216 18.71 40.00 7.63
C PRO A 216 19.88 40.74 6.96
N GLY A 217 20.65 40.03 6.13
CA GLY A 217 21.83 40.55 5.44
C GLY A 217 23.18 40.27 6.14
N GLU A 218 23.19 39.75 7.36
CA GLU A 218 24.44 39.34 8.03
C GLU A 218 24.98 38.02 7.47
N THR A 219 26.29 37.98 7.23
CA THR A 219 27.00 36.79 6.75
C THR A 219 27.54 35.97 7.92
N PHE A 220 27.54 34.64 7.76
CA PHE A 220 28.10 33.70 8.72
C PHE A 220 28.70 32.51 7.98
N THR A 221 29.66 31.82 8.60
CA THR A 221 30.28 30.62 8.03
C THR A 221 29.69 29.35 8.62
N ILE A 222 29.51 28.34 7.78
CA ILE A 222 29.20 26.98 8.20
C ILE A 222 30.45 26.13 7.94
N ASP A 223 31.07 25.66 9.02
CA ASP A 223 32.29 24.85 8.99
C ASP A 223 31.95 23.36 9.10
N ASP A 224 32.28 22.56 8.08
CA ASP A 224 32.22 21.09 8.16
C ASP A 224 33.19 20.45 7.15
N PRO A 225 34.12 19.55 7.56
CA PRO A 225 34.94 18.79 6.63
C PRO A 225 34.10 17.78 5.83
N ILE A 226 33.98 18.00 4.53
CA ILE A 226 33.52 16.99 3.58
C ILE A 226 34.70 16.04 3.33
N ASP A 227 34.48 14.72 3.35
CA ASP A 227 35.51 13.68 3.24
C ASP A 227 36.71 14.07 2.35
N GLY A 228 37.81 14.50 2.97
CA GLY A 228 39.07 14.85 2.31
C GLY A 228 39.39 16.35 2.11
N HIS A 229 38.50 17.30 2.41
CA HIS A 229 38.75 18.73 2.14
C HIS A 229 38.28 19.69 3.25
N PRO A 230 39.04 20.78 3.54
CA PRO A 230 38.61 21.86 4.41
C PRO A 230 37.88 22.94 3.59
N ALA A 231 36.55 22.97 3.60
CA ALA A 231 35.78 24.01 2.92
C ALA A 231 34.73 24.64 3.86
N SER A 232 34.98 25.87 4.31
CA SER A 232 34.01 26.74 4.99
C SER A 232 33.09 27.38 3.95
N SER A 233 31.76 27.26 4.10
CA SER A 233 30.79 27.89 3.19
C SER A 233 30.30 29.24 3.74
N MET A 234 30.36 30.29 2.93
CA MET A 234 29.88 31.62 3.30
C MET A 234 28.36 31.71 3.06
N CYS A 235 27.60 31.95 4.11
CA CYS A 235 26.15 32.02 4.07
C CYS A 235 25.66 33.41 4.46
N THR A 236 24.59 33.89 3.84
CA THR A 236 23.93 35.15 4.18
C THR A 236 22.54 34.85 4.74
N PHE A 237 22.28 35.29 5.97
CA PHE A 237 20.95 35.13 6.56
C PHE A 237 19.96 36.07 5.90
N LEU A 238 18.81 35.55 5.44
CA LEU A 238 17.77 36.38 4.82
C LEU A 238 16.61 36.68 5.78
N ASN A 239 15.97 35.64 6.30
CA ASN A 239 14.75 35.78 7.07
C ASN A 239 14.48 34.53 7.91
N ALA A 240 13.65 34.64 8.95
CA ALA A 240 13.15 33.49 9.70
C ALA A 240 11.70 33.70 10.14
N SER A 241 10.94 32.62 10.28
CA SER A 241 9.63 32.58 10.92
C SER A 241 9.64 31.68 12.16
N ARG A 242 8.78 31.98 13.14
CA ARG A 242 8.58 31.10 14.29
C ARG A 242 7.68 29.93 13.89
N SER A 243 7.97 28.74 14.44
CA SER A 243 7.13 27.56 14.25
C SER A 243 7.13 26.65 15.48
N ARG A 244 5.94 26.17 15.89
CA ARG A 244 5.79 25.20 16.99
C ARG A 244 5.85 23.75 16.52
N ASN A 245 5.87 23.52 15.20
CA ASN A 245 5.80 22.19 14.61
C ASN A 245 7.17 21.50 14.59
N TYR A 246 8.26 22.26 14.76
CA TYR A 246 9.63 21.78 14.65
C TYR A 246 10.36 21.87 15.98
N THR A 247 11.37 21.02 16.13
CA THR A 247 12.14 20.83 17.37
C THR A 247 12.87 22.09 17.82
N SER A 248 13.29 22.92 16.85
CA SER A 248 14.03 24.15 17.08
C SER A 248 13.18 25.38 17.46
N GLY A 249 11.87 25.35 17.23
CA GLY A 249 10.98 26.51 17.43
C GLY A 249 10.99 27.55 16.30
N PHE A 250 11.87 27.39 15.29
CA PHE A 250 12.09 28.37 14.21
C PHE A 250 12.38 27.69 12.86
N ILE A 251 11.89 28.30 11.78
CA ILE A 251 12.24 27.97 10.40
C ILE A 251 12.99 29.17 9.83
N SER A 252 14.15 28.94 9.22
CA SER A 252 15.03 29.99 8.71
C SER A 252 15.26 29.85 7.20
N THR A 253 15.17 30.96 6.50
CA THR A 253 15.55 31.11 5.09
C THR A 253 16.94 31.70 5.03
N ILE A 254 17.85 30.97 4.37
CA ILE A 254 19.26 31.31 4.30
C ILE A 254 19.64 31.37 2.81
N LEU A 255 20.27 32.46 2.39
CA LEU A 255 20.97 32.52 1.11
C LEU A 255 22.34 31.90 1.29
N VAL A 256 22.72 31.04 0.37
CA VAL A 256 24.06 30.48 0.28
C VAL A 256 24.67 31.06 -0.99
N SER A 257 25.70 31.88 -0.83
CA SER A 257 26.42 32.49 -1.94
C SER A 257 27.84 31.92 -1.91
N ALA A 258 28.17 31.16 -2.94
CA ALA A 258 29.43 30.42 -3.15
C ALA A 258 29.70 29.23 -2.21
N ILE A 259 29.79 28.04 -2.80
CA ILE A 259 30.60 26.92 -2.28
C ILE A 259 31.81 26.80 -3.23
N PRO A 260 33.04 27.16 -2.81
CA PRO A 260 34.20 27.04 -3.70
C PRO A 260 34.65 25.58 -3.90
N SER A 261 34.64 25.18 -5.18
CA SER A 261 35.44 24.19 -5.94
C SER A 261 35.67 22.75 -5.42
N ASP A 262 34.99 21.78 -6.06
CA ASP A 262 35.55 20.96 -7.15
C ASP A 262 34.34 20.36 -7.90
N GLY A 263 33.77 21.12 -8.84
CA GLY A 263 32.52 20.77 -9.53
C GLY A 263 31.27 21.52 -9.07
N PRO A 264 30.18 21.51 -9.89
CA PRO A 264 28.90 22.11 -9.52
C PRO A 264 28.34 21.47 -8.24
N PRO A 265 27.92 22.26 -7.24
CA PRO A 265 27.30 21.71 -6.04
C PRO A 265 25.98 21.02 -6.41
N HIS A 266 25.94 19.70 -6.27
CA HIS A 266 24.68 18.96 -6.43
C HIS A 266 23.75 19.35 -5.26
N PRO A 267 22.42 19.49 -5.46
CA PRO A 267 21.47 19.79 -4.38
C PRO A 267 21.60 18.87 -3.16
N ASP A 268 21.97 17.60 -3.38
CA ASP A 268 22.22 16.62 -2.31
C ASP A 268 23.48 16.91 -1.48
N GLN A 269 24.48 17.59 -2.04
CA GLN A 269 25.67 18.03 -1.31
C GLN A 269 25.31 19.21 -0.40
N ILE A 270 24.53 20.16 -0.91
CA ILE A 270 23.98 21.27 -0.13
C ILE A 270 23.11 20.72 1.03
N ALA A 271 22.23 19.76 0.73
CA ALA A 271 21.40 19.11 1.74
C ALA A 271 22.19 18.40 2.84
N ARG A 272 23.21 17.62 2.46
CA ARG A 272 24.08 16.93 3.43
C ARG A 272 24.88 17.90 4.29
N HIS A 273 25.38 18.99 3.72
CA HIS A 273 26.13 20.01 4.46
C HIS A 273 25.25 20.69 5.54
N PHE A 274 24.04 21.09 5.18
CA PHE A 274 23.08 21.70 6.10
C PHE A 274 22.59 20.72 7.18
N GLU A 275 22.35 19.46 6.83
CA GLU A 275 21.94 18.42 7.78
C GLU A 275 23.02 18.13 8.82
N LYS A 276 24.28 17.93 8.41
CA LYS A 276 25.40 17.68 9.33
C LYS A 276 25.70 18.86 10.24
N SER A 277 25.47 20.08 9.75
CA SER A 277 25.71 21.32 10.51
C SER A 277 24.63 21.63 11.56
N GLY A 278 23.63 20.74 11.73
CA GLY A 278 22.51 20.93 12.66
C GLY A 278 21.43 21.87 12.14
N HIS A 279 21.40 22.10 10.82
CA HIS A 279 20.46 22.98 10.13
C HIS A 279 19.69 22.25 9.03
N PRO A 280 18.92 21.19 9.32
CA PRO A 280 18.35 20.32 8.30
C PRO A 280 17.41 21.08 7.35
N ILE A 281 17.55 20.84 6.05
CA ILE A 281 16.71 21.45 5.02
C ILE A 281 15.28 20.93 5.15
N VAL A 282 14.30 21.82 5.04
CA VAL A 282 12.91 21.42 4.89
C VAL A 282 12.76 20.84 3.48
N SER A 283 12.49 19.53 3.37
CA SER A 283 12.48 18.78 2.11
C SER A 283 11.86 19.56 0.94
N ASP A 284 12.49 19.52 -0.23
CA ASP A 284 12.12 20.18 -1.50
C ASP A 284 12.34 21.71 -1.60
N TYR A 285 12.86 22.37 -0.56
CA TYR A 285 13.05 23.83 -0.54
C TYR A 285 14.51 24.27 -0.74
N ILE A 286 15.07 23.90 -1.90
CA ILE A 286 16.35 24.39 -2.43
C ILE A 286 16.11 24.98 -3.83
N ALA A 287 16.63 26.16 -4.15
CA ALA A 287 16.47 26.75 -5.47
C ALA A 287 17.71 27.54 -5.92
N LEU A 288 18.13 27.35 -7.17
CA LEU A 288 19.15 28.19 -7.81
C LEU A 288 18.50 29.50 -8.26
N THR A 289 18.87 30.60 -7.61
CA THR A 289 18.23 31.92 -7.78
C THR A 289 19.14 32.97 -8.40
N GLY A 290 20.45 32.73 -8.48
CA GLY A 290 21.40 33.62 -9.15
C GLY A 290 22.49 32.86 -9.92
N LEU A 291 22.92 33.43 -11.05
CA LEU A 291 23.97 32.93 -11.93
C LEU A 291 24.75 34.09 -12.55
N ASP A 292 26.07 34.14 -12.34
CA ASP A 292 26.97 35.15 -12.91
C ASP A 292 28.20 34.47 -13.57
N PHE A 293 28.47 34.75 -14.85
CA PHE A 293 29.65 34.22 -15.59
C PHE A 293 29.98 35.00 -16.87
N GLU A 294 31.21 34.90 -17.40
CA GLU A 294 31.68 35.59 -18.61
C GLU A 294 31.95 34.61 -19.79
N LEU A 295 31.55 34.99 -21.01
CA LEU A 295 31.80 34.22 -22.25
C LEU A 295 32.72 35.00 -23.20
N GLN A 296 33.83 34.38 -23.63
CA GLN A 296 34.92 35.06 -24.36
C GLN A 296 34.86 35.01 -25.91
N GLU A 297 33.83 34.44 -26.54
CA GLU A 297 33.96 34.00 -27.94
C GLU A 297 33.94 35.07 -29.04
N THR A 298 33.66 36.35 -28.79
CA THR A 298 33.87 37.43 -29.81
C THR A 298 33.71 38.87 -29.29
N SER A 299 33.13 39.03 -28.09
CA SER A 299 33.24 40.21 -27.23
C SER A 299 32.96 39.74 -25.80
N SER A 300 33.72 40.17 -24.79
CA SER A 300 33.44 39.88 -23.37
C SER A 300 32.00 40.25 -23.03
N GLN A 301 31.11 39.26 -23.00
CA GLN A 301 29.71 39.45 -22.66
C GLN A 301 29.46 38.78 -21.32
N GLU A 302 29.21 39.61 -20.30
CA GLU A 302 28.90 39.18 -18.94
C GLU A 302 27.43 38.73 -18.87
N VAL A 303 27.19 37.52 -18.38
CA VAL A 303 25.87 36.95 -18.16
C VAL A 303 25.59 36.96 -16.67
N SER A 304 24.79 37.92 -16.22
CA SER A 304 24.37 38.05 -14.82
C SER A 304 22.84 37.98 -14.70
N VAL A 305 22.34 36.98 -13.97
CA VAL A 305 20.90 36.73 -13.79
C VAL A 305 20.59 36.44 -12.33
N SER A 306 19.72 37.25 -11.72
CA SER A 306 19.19 37.02 -10.37
C SER A 306 17.66 37.07 -10.35
N VAL A 307 17.04 36.16 -9.59
CA VAL A 307 15.59 35.99 -9.46
C VAL A 307 15.18 36.09 -8.01
N SER A 308 14.01 36.71 -7.76
CA SER A 308 13.45 36.84 -6.42
C SER A 308 13.04 35.50 -5.81
N LEU A 309 12.95 35.46 -4.48
CA LEU A 309 12.59 34.28 -3.69
C LEU A 309 11.33 33.58 -4.28
N PRO A 310 11.36 32.25 -4.50
CA PRO A 310 10.18 31.54 -4.99
C PRO A 310 8.97 31.77 -4.08
N LYS A 311 7.81 32.07 -4.67
CA LYS A 311 6.56 32.31 -3.91
C LYS A 311 6.18 31.15 -2.99
N THR A 312 6.58 29.92 -3.33
CA THR A 312 6.37 28.73 -2.51
C THR A 312 7.08 28.83 -1.15
N PHE A 313 8.26 29.43 -1.10
CA PHE A 313 9.03 29.62 0.14
C PHE A 313 8.38 30.68 1.03
N SER A 314 7.99 31.82 0.45
CA SER A 314 7.35 32.91 1.21
C SER A 314 5.99 32.49 1.78
N ASN A 315 5.18 31.75 1.01
CA ASN A 315 3.89 31.25 1.47
C ASN A 315 4.02 30.27 2.63
N PHE A 316 5.03 29.42 2.60
CA PHE A 316 5.29 28.45 3.66
C PHE A 316 5.68 29.14 4.97
N LEU A 317 6.62 30.10 4.91
CA LEU A 317 7.03 30.89 6.08
C LEU A 317 5.85 31.64 6.72
N GLN A 318 5.00 32.27 5.90
CA GLN A 318 3.84 33.02 6.36
C GLN A 318 2.80 32.11 7.04
N ARG A 319 2.57 30.91 6.50
CA ARG A 319 1.67 29.91 7.08
C ARG A 319 2.16 29.46 8.46
N GLU A 320 3.45 29.16 8.59
CA GLU A 320 4.04 28.72 9.86
C GLU A 320 3.99 29.82 10.93
N GLN A 321 4.31 31.06 10.55
CA GLN A 321 4.20 32.21 11.45
C GLN A 321 2.75 32.43 11.92
N SER A 322 1.78 32.33 11.00
CA SER A 322 0.36 32.49 11.33
C SER A 322 -0.11 31.40 12.29
N SER A 323 0.33 30.16 12.08
CA SER A 323 0.03 29.04 12.98
C SER A 323 0.64 29.23 14.38
N TRP A 324 1.86 29.75 14.48
CA TRP A 324 2.47 30.12 15.74
C TRP A 324 1.64 31.17 16.49
N ASP A 325 1.25 32.25 15.80
CA ASP A 325 0.54 33.38 16.40
C ASP A 325 -0.85 32.99 16.89
N GLU A 326 -1.60 32.19 16.12
CA GLU A 326 -2.89 31.64 16.53
C GLU A 326 -2.78 30.79 17.80
N LYS A 327 -1.79 29.89 17.86
CA LYS A 327 -1.59 29.02 19.01
C LYS A 327 -1.12 29.79 20.24
N ARG A 328 -0.21 30.75 20.08
CA ARG A 328 0.23 31.66 21.14
C ARG A 328 -0.94 32.45 21.72
N LYS A 329 -1.81 32.98 20.86
CA LYS A 329 -3.02 33.69 21.27
C LYS A 329 -3.97 32.79 22.07
N ALA A 330 -4.16 31.54 21.64
CA ALA A 330 -4.98 30.57 22.36
C ALA A 330 -4.39 30.23 23.74
N ASP A 331 -3.08 30.02 23.84
CA ASP A 331 -2.42 29.70 25.12
C ASP A 331 -2.47 30.89 26.10
N LEU A 332 -2.25 32.11 25.62
CA LEU A 332 -2.44 33.34 26.41
C LEU A 332 -3.89 33.50 26.87
N GLN A 333 -4.86 33.14 26.05
CA GLN A 333 -6.27 33.17 26.43
C GLN A 333 -6.56 32.15 27.55
N VAL A 334 -5.98 30.95 27.50
CA VAL A 334 -6.08 29.96 28.58
C VAL A 334 -5.45 30.46 29.88
N LEU A 335 -4.31 31.15 29.82
CA LEU A 335 -3.70 31.70 31.05
C LEU A 335 -4.52 32.85 31.64
N LYS A 336 -5.10 33.69 30.79
CA LYS A 336 -6.05 34.74 31.21
C LYS A 336 -7.28 34.16 31.90
N THR A 337 -7.84 33.04 31.42
CA THR A 337 -8.97 32.39 32.11
C THR A 337 -8.59 31.79 33.46
N HIS A 338 -7.31 31.48 33.68
CA HIS A 338 -6.77 31.07 34.99
C HIS A 338 -6.37 32.25 35.88
N GLY A 339 -6.63 33.49 35.47
CA GLY A 339 -6.32 34.70 36.24
C GLY A 339 -4.85 35.12 36.21
N ILE A 340 -4.05 34.57 35.29
CA ILE A 340 -2.64 34.91 35.15
C ILE A 340 -2.48 36.00 34.10
N GLN A 341 -1.92 37.12 34.52
CA GLN A 341 -1.48 38.24 33.69
C GLN A 341 0.05 38.20 33.67
N ASP A 342 0.70 38.59 32.55
CA ASP A 342 2.16 38.63 32.38
C ASP A 342 2.88 37.28 32.19
N ALA A 343 2.27 36.36 31.44
CA ALA A 343 2.88 35.06 31.10
C ALA A 343 3.54 34.99 29.71
N GLU A 344 3.57 36.11 28.98
CA GLU A 344 4.12 36.20 27.63
C GLU A 344 5.57 35.73 27.57
N THR A 345 6.41 36.19 28.51
CA THR A 345 7.83 35.86 28.58
C THR A 345 8.05 34.35 28.76
N GLN A 346 7.35 33.73 29.71
CA GLN A 346 7.47 32.29 29.97
C GLN A 346 6.96 31.44 28.80
N LEU A 347 5.87 31.87 28.14
CA LEU A 347 5.36 31.21 26.94
C LEU A 347 6.31 31.34 25.74
N ASP A 348 6.98 32.48 25.61
CA ASP A 348 7.97 32.73 24.56
C ASP A 348 9.29 31.99 24.83
N GLU A 349 9.57 31.64 26.09
CA GLU A 349 10.64 30.73 26.52
C GLU A 349 10.29 29.24 26.35
N GLY A 350 9.04 28.91 26.04
CA GLY A 350 8.58 27.54 25.80
C GLY A 350 8.05 26.81 27.02
N VAL A 351 7.87 27.49 28.17
CA VAL A 351 7.31 26.88 29.38
C VAL A 351 5.87 26.41 29.11
N PRO A 352 5.52 25.15 29.42
CA PRO A 352 4.17 24.64 29.24
C PRO A 352 3.11 25.42 30.02
N VAL A 353 1.98 25.71 29.37
CA VAL A 353 0.81 26.41 29.98
C VAL A 353 0.42 25.81 31.34
N ALA A 354 0.48 24.48 31.49
CA ALA A 354 0.09 23.80 32.72
C ALA A 354 1.03 24.11 33.91
N TYR A 355 2.32 24.32 33.67
CA TYR A 355 3.26 24.72 34.72
C TYR A 355 3.15 26.20 35.05
N ILE A 356 2.87 27.05 34.06
CA ILE A 356 2.58 28.46 34.31
C ILE A 356 1.28 28.60 35.13
N SER A 357 0.23 27.86 34.78
CA SER A 357 -1.05 27.87 35.50
C SER A 357 -1.03 27.11 36.83
N GLY A 358 -0.01 26.26 37.05
CA GLY A 358 0.06 25.32 38.15
C GLY A 358 -1.06 24.26 38.14
N LYS A 359 -1.83 24.13 37.05
CA LYS A 359 -3.03 23.30 36.99
C LYS A 359 -3.17 22.54 35.68
N LYS A 360 -3.67 21.31 35.78
CA LYS A 360 -4.01 20.48 34.62
C LYS A 360 -5.29 19.69 34.86
N ASP A 361 -6.21 19.76 33.89
CA ASP A 361 -7.40 18.92 33.89
C ASP A 361 -7.07 17.50 33.38
N PHE A 362 -7.55 16.50 34.12
CA PHE A 362 -7.43 15.08 33.82
C PHE A 362 -8.67 14.32 34.31
N HIS A 363 -9.31 13.55 33.42
CA HIS A 363 -10.50 12.75 33.71
C HIS A 363 -11.60 13.55 34.44
N GLY A 364 -11.87 14.78 33.95
CA GLY A 364 -12.89 15.68 34.49
C GLY A 364 -12.57 16.31 35.86
N THR A 365 -11.32 16.25 36.31
CA THR A 365 -10.86 16.82 37.58
C THR A 365 -9.61 17.67 37.36
N SER A 366 -9.50 18.81 38.02
CA SER A 366 -8.32 19.68 37.95
C SER A 366 -7.31 19.29 39.02
N PHE A 367 -6.06 19.07 38.62
CA PHE A 367 -4.95 18.71 39.50
C PHE A 367 -3.91 19.82 39.54
N PHE A 368 -3.34 20.06 40.71
CA PHE A 368 -2.14 20.88 40.85
C PHE A 368 -0.95 20.15 40.22
N VAL A 369 -0.17 20.87 39.42
CA VAL A 369 1.03 20.36 38.75
C VAL A 369 2.16 21.39 38.85
N SER A 370 3.39 20.90 38.92
CA SER A 370 4.60 21.72 38.87
C SER A 370 5.70 20.94 38.11
N PRO A 371 6.85 21.54 37.80
CA PRO A 371 7.98 20.82 37.19
C PRO A 371 8.50 19.60 37.96
N ALA A 372 8.03 19.36 39.20
CA ALA A 372 8.32 18.15 39.96
C ALA A 372 7.54 16.91 39.48
N VAL A 373 6.49 17.09 38.67
CA VAL A 373 5.64 15.98 38.17
C VAL A 373 5.39 16.10 36.67
N MET A 374 5.20 14.95 36.03
CA MET A 374 4.84 14.90 34.62
C MET A 374 3.43 15.45 34.39
N ILE A 375 3.24 16.30 33.37
CA ILE A 375 1.93 16.88 33.07
C ILE A 375 0.94 15.76 32.66
N PRO A 376 -0.21 15.60 33.35
CA PRO A 376 -1.22 14.61 32.99
C PRO A 376 -1.66 14.72 31.53
N LYS A 377 -1.57 13.60 30.80
CA LYS A 377 -1.89 13.52 29.38
C LYS A 377 -3.27 12.91 29.19
N ILE A 378 -4.02 13.42 28.19
CA ILE A 378 -5.37 12.91 27.91
C ILE A 378 -5.38 11.42 27.49
N GLY A 379 -4.29 10.93 26.88
CA GLY A 379 -4.12 9.51 26.53
C GLY A 379 -4.07 8.60 27.77
N THR A 380 -3.48 9.09 28.87
CA THR A 380 -3.37 8.36 30.15
C THR A 380 -4.74 8.14 30.81
N GLU A 381 -5.78 8.91 30.46
CA GLU A 381 -7.14 8.69 30.97
C GLU A 381 -7.71 7.30 30.62
N VAL A 382 -7.18 6.67 29.57
CA VAL A 382 -7.61 5.32 29.22
C VAL A 382 -7.22 4.33 30.33
N LEU A 383 -6.11 4.52 31.06
CA LEU A 383 -5.73 3.65 32.19
C LEU A 383 -6.82 3.66 33.28
N VAL A 384 -7.29 4.86 33.63
CA VAL A 384 -8.39 5.03 34.60
C VAL A 384 -9.64 4.31 34.10
N LYS A 385 -10.02 4.48 32.84
CA LYS A 385 -11.21 3.83 32.25
C LYS A 385 -11.12 2.30 32.24
N SER A 386 -9.94 1.74 31.99
CA SER A 386 -9.72 0.29 31.97
C SER A 386 -9.85 -0.30 33.37
N VAL A 387 -9.31 0.36 34.40
CA VAL A 387 -9.50 -0.05 35.80
C VAL A 387 -10.97 0.00 36.20
N LEU A 388 -11.67 1.10 35.91
CA LEU A 388 -13.09 1.24 36.24
C LEU A 388 -13.95 0.17 35.53
N SER A 389 -13.59 -0.21 34.32
CA SER A 389 -14.23 -1.31 33.59
C SER A 389 -13.97 -2.66 34.26
N ALA A 390 -12.74 -2.91 34.70
CA ALA A 390 -12.38 -4.14 35.39
C ALA A 390 -13.05 -4.27 36.76
N VAL A 391 -13.16 -3.17 37.51
CA VAL A 391 -13.91 -3.11 38.77
C VAL A 391 -15.38 -3.53 38.56
N LYS A 392 -16.04 -2.99 37.52
CA LYS A 392 -17.44 -3.32 37.19
C LYS A 392 -17.64 -4.77 36.76
N ALA A 393 -16.64 -5.39 36.14
CA ALA A 393 -16.72 -6.75 35.62
C ALA A 393 -16.60 -7.83 36.71
N ARG A 394 -16.10 -7.49 37.91
CA ARG A 394 -15.93 -8.47 38.99
C ARG A 394 -17.26 -8.76 39.71
N PRO A 395 -17.64 -10.04 39.88
CA PRO A 395 -18.90 -10.40 40.55
C PRO A 395 -18.88 -9.97 42.03
N THR A 396 -19.76 -9.03 42.37
CA THR A 396 -19.95 -8.42 43.69
C THR A 396 -20.62 -9.39 44.67
N LYS A 397 -20.00 -10.53 44.98
CA LYS A 397 -20.56 -11.52 45.94
C LYS A 397 -20.11 -11.35 47.39
N LYS A 398 -19.17 -10.46 47.69
CA LYS A 398 -18.89 -9.97 49.06
C LYS A 398 -18.50 -8.49 49.00
N ALA A 399 -19.08 -7.69 49.89
CA ALA A 399 -18.78 -6.27 50.05
C ALA A 399 -17.40 -6.07 50.71
N MET A 400 -16.32 -6.50 50.04
CA MET A 400 -14.95 -6.15 50.45
C MET A 400 -14.42 -5.00 49.60
N PRO A 401 -13.72 -4.02 50.20
CA PRO A 401 -13.10 -2.92 49.47
C PRO A 401 -12.00 -3.46 48.55
N PHE A 402 -11.97 -2.99 47.29
CA PHE A 402 -10.86 -3.27 46.38
C PHE A 402 -9.65 -2.41 46.73
N HIS A 403 -8.44 -2.90 46.42
CA HIS A 403 -7.19 -2.19 46.68
C HIS A 403 -6.39 -1.96 45.39
N THR A 404 -5.92 -0.74 45.16
CA THR A 404 -5.13 -0.40 43.97
C THR A 404 -3.75 0.14 44.35
N LEU A 405 -2.72 -0.29 43.60
CA LEU A 405 -1.36 0.25 43.69
C LEU A 405 -1.05 1.08 42.44
N ASP A 406 -0.64 2.33 42.60
CA ASP A 406 -0.19 3.23 41.54
C ASP A 406 1.34 3.42 41.63
N LEU A 407 2.07 2.80 40.70
CA LEU A 407 3.53 2.86 40.64
C LEU A 407 3.97 4.05 39.77
N GLY A 408 4.73 4.97 40.36
CA GLY A 408 5.14 6.22 39.69
C GLY A 408 4.00 7.23 39.70
N THR A 409 3.40 7.46 40.87
CA THR A 409 2.12 8.17 41.02
C THR A 409 2.17 9.63 40.53
N GLY A 410 3.35 10.26 40.50
CA GLY A 410 3.52 11.63 40.03
C GLY A 410 2.60 12.60 40.76
N SER A 411 1.67 13.23 40.02
CA SER A 411 0.66 14.14 40.59
C SER A 411 -0.47 13.44 41.37
N GLY A 412 -0.49 12.10 41.39
CA GLY A 412 -1.58 11.29 41.94
C GLY A 412 -2.81 11.20 41.04
N CYS A 413 -2.75 11.74 39.82
CA CYS A 413 -3.94 11.93 38.99
C CYS A 413 -4.62 10.61 38.59
N ILE A 414 -3.85 9.54 38.35
CA ILE A 414 -4.41 8.21 38.01
C ILE A 414 -5.14 7.63 39.23
N LEU A 415 -4.45 7.49 40.36
CA LEU A 415 -5.01 6.92 41.58
C LEU A 415 -6.24 7.70 42.07
N LEU A 416 -6.12 9.01 42.19
CA LEU A 416 -7.19 9.87 42.72
C LEU A 416 -8.42 9.88 41.81
N SER A 417 -8.23 9.85 40.49
CA SER A 417 -9.35 9.71 39.55
C SER A 417 -10.05 8.36 39.70
N ILE A 418 -9.33 7.25 39.93
CA ILE A 418 -9.93 5.94 40.22
C ILE A 418 -10.72 5.98 41.53
N LEU A 419 -10.10 6.48 42.61
CA LEU A 419 -10.70 6.55 43.95
C LEU A 419 -11.93 7.47 44.03
N LYS A 420 -12.00 8.50 43.17
CA LYS A 420 -13.18 9.36 43.03
C LYS A 420 -14.39 8.63 42.43
N HIS A 421 -14.16 7.66 41.52
CA HIS A 421 -15.22 6.89 40.87
C HIS A 421 -15.54 5.57 41.59
N CYS A 422 -14.68 5.13 42.51
CA CYS A 422 -14.86 3.91 43.31
C CYS A 422 -14.83 4.23 44.82
N PRO A 423 -15.97 4.64 45.43
CA PRO A 423 -16.01 5.10 46.82
C PRO A 423 -15.54 4.06 47.86
N LEU A 424 -15.69 2.77 47.54
CA LEU A 424 -15.29 1.66 48.41
C LEU A 424 -13.84 1.21 48.19
N MET A 425 -13.10 1.80 47.25
CA MET A 425 -11.73 1.42 46.95
C MET A 425 -10.75 2.21 47.81
N HIS A 426 -9.66 1.54 48.20
CA HIS A 426 -8.48 2.15 48.82
C HIS A 426 -7.28 2.05 47.89
N GLY A 427 -6.35 2.98 48.02
CA GLY A 427 -5.24 3.15 47.10
C GLY A 427 -3.91 3.45 47.78
N LEU A 428 -2.83 2.87 47.27
CA LEU A 428 -1.46 3.29 47.56
C LEU A 428 -0.83 3.85 46.28
N GLY A 429 -0.34 5.08 46.32
CA GLY A 429 0.51 5.64 45.28
C GLY A 429 1.96 5.70 45.75
N VAL A 430 2.90 5.23 44.96
CA VAL A 430 4.33 5.36 45.28
C VAL A 430 5.06 6.10 44.18
N ASP A 431 6.02 6.93 44.58
CA ASP A 431 6.94 7.60 43.66
C ASP A 431 8.34 7.63 44.28
N ILE A 432 9.38 7.68 43.46
CA ILE A 432 10.75 7.84 43.95
C ILE A 432 11.02 9.28 44.38
N SER A 433 10.27 10.25 43.82
CA SER A 433 10.43 11.67 44.10
C SER A 433 9.62 12.11 45.33
N PRO A 434 10.26 12.61 46.40
CA PRO A 434 9.56 13.18 47.54
C PRO A 434 8.64 14.36 47.16
N ASP A 435 9.06 15.17 46.18
CA ASP A 435 8.30 16.33 45.71
C ASP A 435 7.03 15.90 44.95
N ALA A 436 7.10 14.81 44.17
CA ALA A 436 5.93 14.23 43.52
C ALA A 436 4.93 13.70 44.56
N VAL A 437 5.41 13.00 45.59
CA VAL A 437 4.58 12.53 46.72
C VAL A 437 3.92 13.69 47.47
N ALA A 438 4.61 14.81 47.67
CA ALA A 438 4.03 16.01 48.28
C ALA A 438 2.88 16.58 47.43
N ILE A 439 3.05 16.66 46.10
CA ILE A 439 2.02 17.10 45.17
C ILE A 439 0.83 16.14 45.14
N ALA A 440 1.07 14.82 45.14
CA ALA A 440 0.01 13.81 45.19
C ALA A 440 -0.83 13.92 46.49
N ASN A 441 -0.19 14.16 47.63
CA ASN A 441 -0.88 14.42 48.90
C ASN A 441 -1.73 15.70 48.84
N GLN A 442 -1.19 16.79 48.30
CA GLN A 442 -1.94 18.04 48.12
C GLN A 442 -3.17 17.85 47.21
N ASN A 443 -3.00 17.13 46.10
CA ASN A 443 -4.09 16.79 45.19
C ASN A 443 -5.13 15.87 45.85
N SER A 444 -4.70 14.93 46.68
CA SER A 444 -5.61 14.06 47.43
C SER A 444 -6.55 14.87 48.32
N ALA A 445 -6.02 15.87 49.02
CA ALA A 445 -6.81 16.75 49.87
C ALA A 445 -7.88 17.52 49.10
N ALA A 446 -7.54 18.01 47.91
CA ALA A 446 -8.48 18.71 47.04
C ALA A 446 -9.54 17.79 46.42
N VAL A 447 -9.15 16.58 45.99
CA VAL A 447 -10.01 15.69 45.18
C VAL A 447 -10.92 14.78 46.00
N LEU A 448 -10.45 14.26 47.14
CA LEU A 448 -11.19 13.32 47.99
C LEU A 448 -11.87 13.98 49.19
N SER A 449 -11.58 15.25 49.46
CA SER A 449 -12.17 16.06 50.54
C SER A 449 -12.14 15.35 51.90
N ASN A 450 -13.27 14.88 52.43
CA ASN A 450 -13.36 14.24 53.75
C ASN A 450 -12.96 12.76 53.75
N ASN A 451 -12.57 12.17 52.61
CA ASN A 451 -12.20 10.76 52.49
C ASN A 451 -10.74 10.57 52.05
N GLN A 452 -9.84 11.43 52.52
CA GLN A 452 -8.41 11.42 52.17
C GLN A 452 -7.71 10.16 52.66
N GLU A 453 -8.18 9.56 53.75
CA GLU A 453 -7.63 8.36 54.38
C GLU A 453 -7.64 7.13 53.46
N ARG A 454 -8.43 7.17 52.38
CA ARG A 454 -8.50 6.14 51.33
C ARG A 454 -7.31 6.14 50.38
N ALA A 455 -6.59 7.25 50.27
CA ALA A 455 -5.36 7.36 49.49
C ALA A 455 -4.17 7.47 50.45
N THR A 456 -3.18 6.61 50.28
CA THR A 456 -1.90 6.71 50.98
C THR A 456 -0.82 6.91 49.93
N PHE A 457 0.16 7.79 50.20
CA PHE A 457 1.27 8.03 49.31
C PHE A 457 2.60 7.76 50.01
N GLY A 458 3.55 7.16 49.30
CA GLY A 458 4.83 6.69 49.83
C GLY A 458 6.00 6.93 48.91
N ILE A 459 7.21 6.98 49.49
CA ILE A 459 8.44 7.14 48.73
C ILE A 459 9.06 5.75 48.49
N ALA A 460 9.03 5.29 47.24
CA ALA A 460 9.62 4.02 46.83
C ALA A 460 9.98 4.02 45.33
N SER A 461 11.04 3.30 44.96
CA SER A 461 11.37 3.02 43.57
C SER A 461 10.67 1.76 43.09
N PHE A 462 10.61 1.55 41.77
CA PHE A 462 9.94 0.39 41.19
C PHE A 462 10.52 -0.95 41.68
N ASN A 463 11.85 -1.08 41.75
CA ASN A 463 12.53 -2.32 42.14
C ASN A 463 12.50 -2.62 43.65
N ASN A 464 12.26 -1.62 44.51
CA ASN A 464 12.27 -1.79 45.97
C ASN A 464 10.88 -1.63 46.62
N VAL A 465 9.81 -1.56 45.82
CA VAL A 465 8.44 -1.38 46.31
C VAL A 465 8.05 -2.45 47.35
N HIS A 466 8.55 -3.68 47.22
CA HIS A 466 8.30 -4.76 48.19
C HIS A 466 8.75 -4.38 49.61
N SER A 467 9.92 -3.75 49.77
CA SER A 467 10.44 -3.36 51.09
C SER A 467 9.56 -2.28 51.73
N TYR A 468 9.09 -1.30 50.94
CA TYR A 468 8.15 -0.29 51.41
C TYR A 468 6.82 -0.92 51.87
N LEU A 469 6.34 -1.92 51.11
CA LEU A 469 5.12 -2.65 51.45
C LEU A 469 5.29 -3.45 52.76
N ASP A 470 6.39 -4.19 52.89
CA ASP A 470 6.70 -5.03 54.06
C ASP A 470 6.89 -4.20 55.34
N ASP A 471 7.58 -3.05 55.25
CA ASP A 471 7.89 -2.23 56.42
C ASP A 471 6.81 -1.19 56.73
N SER A 472 6.59 -0.24 55.83
CA SER A 472 5.85 1.00 56.12
C SER A 472 4.35 0.86 55.89
N TYR A 473 3.96 0.16 54.81
CA TYR A 473 2.55 0.01 54.46
C TYR A 473 1.84 -1.04 55.30
N SER A 474 2.51 -2.14 55.65
CA SER A 474 2.00 -3.17 56.55
C SER A 474 1.55 -2.60 57.89
N LEU A 475 2.35 -1.71 58.48
CA LEU A 475 2.05 -1.01 59.73
C LEU A 475 0.87 -0.03 59.57
N ALA A 476 0.82 0.73 58.47
CA ALA A 476 -0.23 1.70 58.20
C ALA A 476 -1.61 1.04 57.95
N ILE A 477 -1.64 -0.11 57.28
CA ILE A 477 -2.87 -0.90 57.05
C ILE A 477 -3.31 -1.64 58.32
N ALA A 478 -2.37 -2.21 59.09
CA ALA A 478 -2.69 -2.89 60.36
C ALA A 478 -3.39 -1.95 61.35
N ALA A 479 -3.03 -0.66 61.36
CA ALA A 479 -3.68 0.37 62.16
C ALA A 479 -5.10 0.74 61.67
N LYS A 480 -5.41 0.55 60.38
CA LYS A 480 -6.70 0.94 59.75
C LYS A 480 -7.74 -0.18 59.68
N VAL A 481 -7.34 -1.46 59.63
CA VAL A 481 -8.26 -2.58 59.31
C VAL A 481 -8.71 -3.42 60.53
N GLY A 482 -8.16 -3.18 61.73
CA GLY A 482 -8.76 -3.62 63.00
C GLY A 482 -8.94 -5.14 63.26
N SER A 483 -8.56 -6.04 62.34
CA SER A 483 -8.70 -7.50 62.52
C SER A 483 -7.58 -8.28 61.82
N ARG A 484 -6.98 -9.20 62.57
CA ARG A 484 -5.77 -9.98 62.25
C ARG A 484 -6.00 -11.19 61.33
N SER A 485 -7.09 -11.26 60.57
CA SER A 485 -7.52 -12.52 59.92
C SER A 485 -7.63 -12.52 58.39
N GLU A 486 -7.57 -11.38 57.68
CA GLU A 486 -7.56 -11.37 56.20
C GLU A 486 -6.29 -10.71 55.70
N LYS A 487 -5.48 -11.47 54.93
CA LYS A 487 -4.25 -10.94 54.31
C LYS A 487 -4.62 -9.85 53.29
N PHE A 488 -4.16 -8.63 53.53
CA PHE A 488 -4.32 -7.50 52.61
C PHE A 488 -3.58 -7.80 51.29
N ALA A 489 -4.24 -7.60 50.15
CA ALA A 489 -3.64 -7.80 48.83
C ALA A 489 -4.27 -6.89 47.77
N PHE A 490 -3.45 -6.38 46.85
CA PHE A 490 -3.87 -5.51 45.76
C PHE A 490 -4.70 -6.26 44.73
N ASP A 491 -5.78 -5.63 44.29
CA ASP A 491 -6.67 -6.06 43.22
C ASP A 491 -6.22 -5.60 41.84
N PHE A 492 -5.65 -4.39 41.81
CA PHE A 492 -5.25 -3.69 40.60
C PHE A 492 -3.91 -3.01 40.83
N ILE A 493 -3.05 -3.04 39.82
CA ILE A 493 -1.80 -2.29 39.78
C ILE A 493 -1.84 -1.43 38.53
N VAL A 494 -1.52 -0.15 38.64
CA VAL A 494 -1.52 0.81 37.54
C VAL A 494 -0.17 1.52 37.49
N THR A 495 0.29 1.85 36.29
CA THR A 495 1.52 2.61 36.12
C THR A 495 1.60 3.28 34.76
N ASN A 496 2.11 4.51 34.74
CA ASN A 496 2.55 5.23 33.55
C ASN A 496 4.06 5.52 33.67
N PRO A 497 4.92 4.52 33.39
CA PRO A 497 6.35 4.64 33.63
C PRO A 497 7.05 5.48 32.55
N PRO A 498 8.26 5.99 32.83
CA PRO A 498 9.09 6.61 31.81
C PRO A 498 9.48 5.60 30.73
N TYR A 499 9.62 6.06 29.49
CA TYR A 499 9.84 5.20 28.32
C TYR A 499 10.79 5.79 27.28
N LEU A 500 11.33 7.00 27.48
CA LEU A 500 12.20 7.66 26.50
C LEU A 500 13.65 7.16 26.67
N PRO A 501 14.31 6.65 25.61
CA PRO A 501 15.74 6.37 25.62
C PRO A 501 16.60 7.62 25.89
N LYS A 502 17.65 7.47 26.70
CA LYS A 502 18.58 8.57 27.06
C LYS A 502 19.16 9.30 25.85
N LYS A 503 19.59 8.57 24.82
CA LYS A 503 20.14 9.16 23.58
C LYS A 503 19.18 10.11 22.87
N LEU A 504 17.87 9.86 22.97
CA LEU A 504 16.87 10.74 22.38
C LEU A 504 16.71 12.01 23.20
N TRP A 505 16.77 11.92 24.54
CA TRP A 505 16.79 13.09 25.42
C TRP A 505 17.98 14.01 25.15
N ASP A 506 19.15 13.43 24.94
CA ASP A 506 20.40 14.16 24.66
C ASP A 506 20.48 14.68 23.20
N SER A 507 19.50 14.36 22.35
CA SER A 507 19.48 14.78 20.96
C SER A 507 18.86 16.18 20.77
N ASP A 508 19.34 16.90 19.77
CA ASP A 508 18.76 18.19 19.33
C ASP A 508 17.35 18.03 18.71
N ARG A 509 16.88 16.80 18.56
CA ARG A 509 15.53 16.46 18.04
C ARG A 509 14.45 16.43 19.13
N MET A 510 14.79 16.69 20.40
CA MET A 510 13.79 16.83 21.47
C MET A 510 13.02 18.14 21.35
N TYR A 511 11.69 18.09 21.50
CA TYR A 511 10.87 19.29 21.58
C TYR A 511 11.22 20.11 22.84
N ALA A 512 11.40 21.42 22.70
CA ALA A 512 11.73 22.33 23.80
C ALA A 512 10.77 22.18 25.01
N GLN A 513 9.47 21.96 24.76
CA GLN A 513 8.47 21.76 25.82
C GLN A 513 8.70 20.52 26.67
N GLN A 514 9.27 19.44 26.10
CA GLN A 514 9.53 18.20 26.83
C GLN A 514 10.74 18.32 27.77
N LYS A 515 11.65 19.29 27.53
CA LYS A 515 12.78 19.57 28.43
C LYS A 515 12.35 20.24 29.74
N HIS A 516 11.11 20.73 29.84
CA HIS A 516 10.55 21.25 31.09
C HIS A 516 9.94 20.15 31.99
N GLU A 517 9.70 18.96 31.46
CA GLU A 517 9.22 17.82 32.25
C GLU A 517 10.39 17.22 33.07
N PRO A 518 10.16 16.69 34.29
CA PRO A 518 11.23 16.14 35.10
C PRO A 518 11.88 14.92 34.42
N TYR A 519 13.21 14.94 34.32
CA TYR A 519 14.02 13.92 33.62
C TYR A 519 13.62 12.48 33.95
N ILE A 520 13.49 12.18 35.25
CA ILE A 520 13.18 10.84 35.76
C ILE A 520 11.76 10.35 35.41
N ALA A 521 10.84 11.26 35.09
CA ALA A 521 9.49 10.92 34.68
C ALA A 521 9.35 10.66 33.17
N VAL A 522 10.38 10.98 32.38
CA VAL A 522 10.38 10.82 30.92
C VAL A 522 11.38 9.78 30.45
N VAL A 523 12.60 9.80 31.00
CA VAL A 523 13.75 9.00 30.52
C VAL A 523 13.86 7.65 31.25
N SER A 524 14.11 6.58 30.49
CA SER A 524 14.13 5.19 30.98
C SER A 524 15.29 4.40 30.39
N GLY A 525 16.49 4.60 30.95
CA GLY A 525 17.71 3.93 30.51
C GLY A 525 18.10 4.23 29.05
N ASP A 526 19.02 3.44 28.50
CA ASP A 526 19.54 3.64 27.14
C ASP A 526 18.59 3.20 26.03
N ASP A 527 17.66 2.30 26.33
CA ASP A 527 16.75 1.66 25.39
C ASP A 527 15.26 1.96 25.64
N GLY A 528 14.93 2.77 26.65
CA GLY A 528 13.55 3.10 27.02
C GLY A 528 12.86 2.02 27.87
N MET A 529 13.54 0.92 28.22
CA MET A 529 12.91 -0.27 28.82
C MET A 529 13.20 -0.47 30.32
N GLU A 530 14.11 0.32 30.90
CA GLU A 530 14.64 0.08 32.24
C GLU A 530 13.55 0.13 33.33
N ALA A 531 12.64 1.11 33.27
CA ALA A 531 11.54 1.21 34.22
C ALA A 531 10.63 -0.03 34.21
N TYR A 532 10.32 -0.58 33.03
CA TYR A 532 9.50 -1.80 32.93
C TYR A 532 10.20 -3.01 33.57
N ARG A 533 11.52 -3.14 33.41
CA ARG A 533 12.32 -4.19 34.06
C ARG A 533 12.30 -4.04 35.58
N GLN A 534 12.48 -2.82 36.08
CA GLN A 534 12.44 -2.55 37.51
C GLN A 534 11.07 -2.80 38.13
N ILE A 535 9.99 -2.45 37.43
CA ILE A 535 8.61 -2.76 37.85
C ILE A 535 8.44 -4.28 37.97
N LYS A 536 8.87 -5.05 36.96
CA LYS A 536 8.80 -6.52 37.00
C LYS A 536 9.53 -7.08 38.22
N VAL A 537 10.77 -6.65 38.46
CA VAL A 537 11.57 -7.08 39.62
C VAL A 537 10.88 -6.76 40.94
N GLY A 538 10.37 -5.53 41.10
CA GLY A 538 9.66 -5.13 42.31
C GLY A 538 8.39 -5.93 42.56
N LEU A 539 7.60 -6.20 41.51
CA LEU A 539 6.38 -6.99 41.61
C LEU A 539 6.67 -8.47 41.88
N ASP A 540 7.73 -9.03 41.32
CA ASP A 540 8.14 -10.42 41.60
C ASP A 540 8.51 -10.63 43.06
N LEU A 541 9.11 -9.62 43.69
CA LEU A 541 9.44 -9.62 45.12
C LEU A 541 8.20 -9.33 45.99
N ALA A 542 7.24 -8.55 45.49
CA ALA A 542 6.02 -8.17 46.20
C ALA A 542 4.84 -9.18 46.06
N GLN A 543 5.07 -10.41 45.59
CA GLN A 543 4.01 -11.41 45.35
C GLN A 543 3.08 -11.66 46.55
N ALA A 544 3.58 -11.56 47.79
CA ALA A 544 2.77 -11.70 49.00
C ALA A 544 1.67 -10.64 49.15
N TRP A 545 1.81 -9.50 48.46
CA TRP A 545 0.89 -8.37 48.46
C TRP A 545 -0.11 -8.40 47.31
N MET A 546 -0.12 -9.47 46.51
CA MET A 546 -1.01 -9.66 45.38
C MET A 546 -1.82 -10.94 45.57
N LYS A 547 -3.04 -10.96 45.03
CA LYS A 547 -3.90 -12.15 45.06
C LYS A 547 -4.05 -12.72 43.67
N LYS A 548 -4.55 -13.95 43.59
CA LYS A 548 -4.89 -14.55 42.29
C LYS A 548 -5.92 -13.68 41.57
N GLY A 549 -5.63 -13.33 40.32
CA GLY A 549 -6.46 -12.45 39.50
C GLY A 549 -6.20 -10.95 39.69
N THR A 550 -5.12 -10.55 40.38
CA THR A 550 -4.65 -9.16 40.38
C THR A 550 -4.35 -8.73 38.94
N LEU A 551 -4.85 -7.56 38.53
CA LEU A 551 -4.64 -7.05 37.16
C LEU A 551 -3.62 -5.93 37.16
N LEU A 552 -2.61 -6.03 36.29
CA LEU A 552 -1.61 -4.99 36.04
C LEU A 552 -1.97 -4.21 34.78
N PHE A 553 -2.07 -2.89 34.88
CA PHE A 553 -2.30 -1.97 33.76
C PHE A 553 -1.07 -1.07 33.58
N VAL A 554 -0.47 -1.12 32.38
CA VAL A 554 0.75 -0.41 32.05
C VAL A 554 0.55 0.47 30.83
N GLU A 555 0.87 1.76 30.91
CA GLU A 555 0.96 2.63 29.74
C GLU A 555 2.29 2.41 28.98
N VAL A 556 2.20 2.30 27.65
CA VAL A 556 3.35 2.11 26.77
C VAL A 556 3.26 3.04 25.56
N ASN A 557 4.41 3.54 25.11
CA ASN A 557 4.46 4.66 24.16
C ASN A 557 4.30 4.29 22.68
N ASN A 558 4.25 3.03 22.27
CA ASN A 558 3.88 2.64 20.88
C ASN A 558 3.71 1.13 20.80
N GLY A 559 3.17 0.63 19.69
CA GLY A 559 2.93 -0.80 19.48
C GLY A 559 4.20 -1.68 19.49
N GLU A 560 5.36 -1.16 19.09
CA GLU A 560 6.63 -1.90 19.11
C GLU A 560 7.14 -2.10 20.54
N LEU A 561 7.16 -1.02 21.33
CA LEU A 561 7.54 -1.03 22.74
C LEU A 561 6.57 -1.91 23.54
N ALA A 562 5.28 -1.91 23.21
CA ALA A 562 4.30 -2.80 23.81
C ALA A 562 4.72 -4.27 23.69
N ALA A 563 5.19 -4.71 22.51
CA ALA A 563 5.64 -6.09 22.34
C ALA A 563 6.86 -6.42 23.21
N ALA A 564 7.79 -5.48 23.36
CA ALA A 564 8.95 -5.63 24.24
C ALA A 564 8.56 -5.67 25.72
N VAL A 565 7.67 -4.78 26.16
CA VAL A 565 7.14 -4.73 27.53
C VAL A 565 6.41 -6.01 27.86
N ARG A 566 5.58 -6.52 26.95
CA ARG A 566 4.95 -7.84 27.07
C ARG A 566 6.00 -8.93 27.32
N GLY A 567 7.09 -8.94 26.57
CA GLY A 567 8.19 -9.89 26.78
C GLY A 567 8.86 -9.79 28.15
N VAL A 568 8.94 -8.60 28.75
CA VAL A 568 9.49 -8.41 30.11
C VAL A 568 8.61 -9.05 31.18
N PHE A 569 7.29 -8.99 31.01
CA PHE A 569 6.35 -9.52 32.01
C PHE A 569 5.97 -10.99 31.78
N GLU A 570 6.08 -11.52 30.55
CA GLU A 570 5.71 -12.89 30.14
C GLU A 570 6.83 -13.96 30.30
N THR A 571 7.98 -13.66 30.93
CA THR A 571 9.11 -14.61 31.05
C THR A 571 8.78 -15.93 31.78
N GLU A 572 9.44 -17.03 31.36
CA GLU A 572 9.21 -18.42 31.79
C GLU A 572 9.39 -18.68 33.30
N GLY A 573 8.41 -19.36 33.90
CA GLY A 573 8.42 -19.83 35.30
C GLY A 573 7.05 -19.69 35.98
N SER A 574 6.86 -20.27 37.17
CA SER A 574 5.61 -20.27 37.95
C SER A 574 5.21 -18.90 38.55
N LYS A 575 5.68 -17.80 37.97
CA LYS A 575 5.63 -16.41 38.49
C LYS A 575 5.40 -15.35 37.38
N GLY A 576 4.92 -15.74 36.21
CA GLY A 576 4.73 -14.83 35.06
C GLY A 576 3.37 -14.12 35.03
N TRP A 577 3.30 -12.97 34.37
CA TRP A 577 2.04 -12.28 34.09
C TRP A 577 1.53 -12.64 32.68
N ASP A 578 0.27 -13.04 32.54
CA ASP A 578 -0.40 -13.28 31.26
C ASP A 578 -1.00 -12.04 30.66
N PHE A 579 -0.64 -11.76 29.44
CA PHE A 579 -1.27 -10.68 28.70
C PHE A 579 -2.78 -10.94 28.47
N LEU A 580 -3.63 -10.04 28.98
CA LEU A 580 -5.07 -10.06 28.77
C LEU A 580 -5.47 -9.30 27.51
N LYS A 581 -5.10 -8.03 27.42
CA LYS A 581 -5.58 -7.12 26.39
C LYS A 581 -4.66 -5.93 26.21
N CYS A 582 -4.58 -5.44 24.97
CA CYS A 582 -4.04 -4.14 24.68
C CYS A 582 -5.14 -3.15 24.25
N GLU A 583 -5.17 -1.96 24.84
CA GLU A 583 -6.09 -0.88 24.47
C GLU A 583 -5.31 0.28 23.82
N ILE A 584 -5.82 0.81 22.71
CA ILE A 584 -5.22 1.95 22.00
C ILE A 584 -6.03 3.20 22.34
N ASP A 585 -5.35 4.34 22.52
CA ASP A 585 -6.04 5.59 22.76
C ASP A 585 -6.98 5.99 21.60
N GLY A 586 -8.00 6.79 21.91
CA GLY A 586 -9.03 7.18 20.94
C GLY A 586 -8.58 8.24 19.91
N LYS A 587 -7.32 8.68 19.93
CA LYS A 587 -6.81 9.77 19.06
C LYS A 587 -5.79 9.33 18.02
N GLY A 588 -5.35 8.06 18.01
CA GLY A 588 -4.48 7.54 16.96
C GLY A 588 -3.06 8.08 17.00
N LEU A 589 -2.62 8.65 18.13
CA LEU A 589 -1.20 8.73 18.43
C LEU A 589 -0.78 7.36 18.96
N ASP A 590 0.35 6.87 18.47
CA ASP A 590 0.90 5.55 18.75
C ASP A 590 1.14 5.44 20.26
N ARG A 591 0.14 5.06 21.06
CA ARG A 591 0.25 4.77 22.49
C ARG A 591 -0.69 3.63 22.78
N THR A 592 -0.12 2.61 23.37
CA THR A 592 -0.81 1.35 23.63
C THR A 592 -0.82 1.12 25.13
N GLN A 593 -1.80 0.39 25.62
CA GLN A 593 -1.89 0.05 27.04
C GLN A 593 -1.89 -1.45 27.14
N GLN A 594 -1.18 -2.04 28.08
CA GLN A 594 -1.20 -3.48 28.30
C GLN A 594 -1.84 -3.82 29.63
N SER A 595 -2.78 -4.76 29.59
CA SER A 595 -3.35 -5.40 30.78
C SER A 595 -2.81 -6.81 30.90
N MET A 596 -2.38 -7.20 32.09
CA MET A 596 -1.81 -8.53 32.37
C MET A 596 -2.44 -9.15 33.64
N ASP A 597 -2.63 -10.47 33.66
CA ASP A 597 -3.15 -11.34 34.74
C ASP A 597 -2.04 -12.28 35.24
N LEU A 598 -2.25 -13.15 36.23
CA LEU A 598 -1.23 -14.09 36.74
C LEU A 598 -1.73 -15.55 36.61
N SER A 599 -1.18 -16.37 35.71
CA SER A 599 -1.62 -17.75 35.43
C SER A 599 -0.50 -18.73 35.02
N GLU A 600 -0.84 -20.03 34.98
CA GLU A 600 0.04 -21.13 34.58
C GLU A 600 -0.03 -21.42 33.07
N GLN A 601 1.13 -21.27 32.42
CA GLN A 601 1.58 -21.77 31.11
C GLN A 601 0.59 -21.84 29.92
N THR A 602 0.89 -21.05 28.88
CA THR A 602 0.61 -21.37 27.46
C THR A 602 1.75 -20.80 26.57
N PRO A 603 2.05 -21.40 25.39
CA PRO A 603 3.32 -21.17 24.70
C PRO A 603 3.38 -19.84 23.92
N LEU A 604 4.55 -19.19 24.01
CA LEU A 604 4.91 -17.88 23.48
C LEU A 604 4.96 -17.77 21.94
N LEU A 605 4.68 -16.56 21.44
CA LEU A 605 4.69 -16.18 20.02
C LEU A 605 5.99 -15.41 19.63
N PRO A 606 6.60 -15.63 18.45
CA PRO A 606 7.91 -15.05 18.10
C PRO A 606 7.87 -13.56 17.68
N ASN A 607 9.05 -12.91 17.76
CA ASN A 607 9.44 -11.53 17.37
C ASN A 607 8.78 -10.94 16.10
N ILE A 608 8.50 -9.63 16.03
CA ILE A 608 7.78 -8.97 14.91
C ILE A 608 8.55 -8.97 13.58
N ARG A 609 9.88 -8.77 13.58
CA ARG A 609 10.71 -8.97 12.36
C ARG A 609 10.69 -10.44 11.92
N ALA A 610 10.73 -11.37 12.89
CA ALA A 610 10.55 -12.79 12.62
C ALA A 610 9.13 -13.09 12.09
N ARG A 611 8.07 -12.43 12.57
CA ARG A 611 6.68 -12.59 12.06
C ARG A 611 6.55 -12.17 10.60
N LYS A 612 7.21 -11.09 10.16
CA LYS A 612 7.17 -10.66 8.73
C LYS A 612 7.83 -11.69 7.83
N TYR A 613 8.99 -12.23 8.21
CA TYR A 613 9.67 -13.29 7.46
C TYR A 613 8.96 -14.65 7.56
N HIS A 614 8.54 -15.08 8.75
CA HIS A 614 7.80 -16.32 8.97
C HIS A 614 6.50 -16.36 8.18
N ARG A 615 5.73 -15.27 8.14
CA ARG A 615 4.48 -15.24 7.34
C ARG A 615 4.74 -15.37 5.85
N MET A 616 5.84 -14.83 5.33
CA MET A 616 6.19 -15.00 3.91
C MET A 616 6.56 -16.46 3.60
N TRP A 617 7.31 -17.11 4.50
CA TRP A 617 7.57 -18.55 4.42
C TRP A 617 6.30 -19.38 4.56
N ASP A 618 5.38 -19.01 5.46
CA ASP A 618 4.11 -19.70 5.64
C ASP A 618 3.24 -19.60 4.37
N LEU A 619 3.19 -18.43 3.71
CA LEU A 619 2.53 -18.29 2.40
C LEU A 619 3.19 -19.17 1.34
N LEU A 620 4.52 -19.28 1.33
CA LEU A 620 5.24 -20.17 0.41
C LEU A 620 4.92 -21.65 0.68
N PHE A 621 4.91 -22.09 1.94
CA PHE A 621 4.55 -23.47 2.31
C PHE A 621 3.11 -23.81 1.91
N VAL A 622 2.14 -22.89 2.13
CA VAL A 622 0.78 -23.06 1.60
C VAL A 622 0.80 -23.19 0.08
N THR A 623 1.57 -22.34 -0.60
CA THR A 623 1.69 -22.37 -2.08
C THR A 623 2.21 -23.71 -2.57
N VAL A 624 3.28 -24.23 -1.95
CA VAL A 624 3.86 -25.54 -2.27
C VAL A 624 2.85 -26.67 -2.04
N ALA A 625 2.11 -26.64 -0.92
CA ALA A 625 1.08 -27.65 -0.65
C ALA A 625 -0.03 -27.66 -1.71
N PHE A 626 -0.50 -26.47 -2.14
CA PHE A 626 -1.48 -26.34 -3.21
C PHE A 626 -0.91 -26.84 -4.55
N PHE A 627 0.31 -26.44 -4.90
CA PHE A 627 1.00 -26.89 -6.11
C PHE A 627 1.10 -28.42 -6.15
N VAL A 628 1.50 -29.07 -5.06
CA VAL A 628 1.65 -30.53 -4.99
C VAL A 628 0.31 -31.25 -5.19
N ILE A 629 -0.75 -30.84 -4.47
CA ILE A 629 -2.08 -31.46 -4.59
C ILE A 629 -2.65 -31.28 -5.99
N TYR A 630 -2.53 -30.08 -6.56
CA TYR A 630 -3.12 -29.78 -7.85
C TYR A 630 -2.34 -30.36 -9.02
N SER A 631 -1.01 -30.46 -8.93
CA SER A 631 -0.21 -31.19 -9.91
C SER A 631 -0.59 -32.67 -9.91
N ALA A 632 -0.68 -33.29 -8.74
CA ALA A 632 -1.10 -34.68 -8.61
C ALA A 632 -2.51 -34.91 -9.14
N ARG A 633 -3.46 -34.03 -8.77
CA ARG A 633 -4.82 -34.06 -9.29
C ARG A 633 -4.87 -33.89 -10.80
N SER A 634 -4.09 -32.97 -11.37
CA SER A 634 -4.04 -32.77 -12.82
C SER A 634 -3.57 -34.02 -13.55
N ILE A 635 -2.52 -34.69 -13.05
CA ILE A 635 -2.01 -35.94 -13.63
C ILE A 635 -3.06 -37.04 -13.55
N VAL A 636 -3.63 -37.25 -12.37
CA VAL A 636 -4.64 -38.29 -12.13
C VAL A 636 -5.87 -38.06 -13.00
N LEU A 637 -6.38 -36.82 -13.09
CA LEU A 637 -7.58 -36.52 -13.87
C LEU A 637 -7.33 -36.67 -15.38
N SER A 638 -6.16 -36.24 -15.88
CA SER A 638 -5.78 -36.37 -17.29
C SER A 638 -5.62 -37.83 -17.73
N LEU A 639 -5.13 -38.70 -16.84
CA LEU A 639 -4.94 -40.12 -17.14
C LEU A 639 -6.20 -40.95 -16.84
N ALA A 640 -7.02 -40.57 -15.86
CA ALA A 640 -8.21 -41.32 -15.45
C ALA A 640 -9.23 -41.43 -16.60
N SER A 641 -9.33 -40.42 -17.48
CA SER A 641 -10.19 -40.47 -18.66
C SER A 641 -9.79 -41.53 -19.68
N SER A 642 -8.57 -42.08 -19.60
CA SER A 642 -8.11 -43.18 -20.47
C SER A 642 -8.37 -44.57 -19.91
N VAL A 643 -8.68 -44.70 -18.61
CA VAL A 643 -8.80 -46.00 -17.92
C VAL A 643 -10.20 -46.24 -17.36
N LEU A 644 -10.93 -45.19 -16.97
CA LEU A 644 -12.30 -45.31 -16.46
C LEU A 644 -13.33 -45.30 -17.60
N PRO A 645 -14.43 -46.08 -17.49
CA PRO A 645 -15.55 -45.96 -18.41
C PRO A 645 -16.11 -44.53 -18.42
N HIS A 646 -16.53 -44.06 -19.60
CA HIS A 646 -17.05 -42.71 -19.77
C HIS A 646 -18.23 -42.41 -18.82
N SER A 647 -19.17 -43.34 -18.67
CA SER A 647 -20.32 -43.24 -17.76
C SER A 647 -19.89 -42.90 -16.32
N VAL A 648 -18.92 -43.66 -15.79
CA VAL A 648 -18.39 -43.51 -14.43
C VAL A 648 -17.62 -42.19 -14.29
N ALA A 649 -16.75 -41.87 -15.25
CA ALA A 649 -15.93 -40.67 -15.23
C ALA A 649 -16.80 -39.39 -15.27
N PHE A 650 -17.81 -39.36 -16.14
CA PHE A 650 -18.76 -38.24 -16.23
C PHE A 650 -19.59 -38.09 -14.95
N ALA A 651 -20.10 -39.19 -14.38
CA ALA A 651 -20.87 -39.15 -13.13
C ALA A 651 -20.03 -38.60 -11.96
N ALA A 652 -18.80 -39.05 -11.82
CA ALA A 652 -17.87 -38.57 -10.79
C ALA A 652 -17.52 -37.09 -10.97
N LEU A 653 -17.15 -36.68 -12.20
CA LEU A 653 -16.79 -35.30 -12.50
C LEU A 653 -17.98 -34.33 -12.30
N GLY A 654 -19.18 -34.73 -12.72
CA GLY A 654 -20.40 -33.94 -12.51
C GLY A 654 -20.74 -33.79 -11.02
N THR A 655 -20.64 -34.87 -10.25
CA THR A 655 -20.84 -34.85 -8.80
C THR A 655 -19.88 -33.89 -8.10
N LEU A 656 -18.61 -33.90 -8.51
CA LEU A 656 -17.57 -33.01 -8.00
C LEU A 656 -17.88 -31.52 -8.25
N HIS A 657 -18.31 -31.16 -9.46
CA HIS A 657 -18.67 -29.76 -9.78
C HIS A 657 -19.93 -29.28 -9.05
N LEU A 658 -20.96 -30.13 -8.96
CA LEU A 658 -22.19 -29.79 -8.24
C LEU A 658 -21.93 -29.63 -6.74
N SER A 659 -21.16 -30.56 -6.15
CA SER A 659 -20.81 -30.52 -4.73
C SER A 659 -19.95 -29.32 -4.37
N LEU A 660 -19.01 -28.89 -5.24
CA LEU A 660 -18.25 -27.64 -5.04
C LEU A 660 -19.17 -26.45 -4.81
N SER A 661 -20.13 -26.23 -5.72
CA SER A 661 -21.07 -25.11 -5.65
C SER A 661 -21.95 -25.20 -4.40
N PHE A 662 -22.45 -26.40 -4.09
CA PHE A 662 -23.24 -26.66 -2.88
C PHE A 662 -22.47 -26.32 -1.60
N PHE A 663 -21.22 -26.80 -1.48
CA PHE A 663 -20.44 -26.59 -0.27
C PHE A 663 -19.91 -25.17 -0.13
N TYR A 664 -19.56 -24.48 -1.22
CA TYR A 664 -19.27 -23.04 -1.14
C TYR A 664 -20.45 -22.25 -0.59
N LEU A 665 -21.68 -22.58 -1.02
CA LEU A 665 -22.88 -21.89 -0.60
C LEU A 665 -23.21 -22.13 0.88
N PHE A 666 -23.17 -23.39 1.34
CA PHE A 666 -23.76 -23.77 2.62
C PHE A 666 -22.77 -24.10 3.74
N ALA A 667 -21.53 -24.50 3.44
CA ALA A 667 -20.64 -25.12 4.43
C ALA A 667 -19.26 -24.47 4.54
N ALA A 668 -18.59 -24.17 3.43
CA ALA A 668 -17.17 -23.85 3.41
C ALA A 668 -16.81 -22.66 4.32
N SER A 669 -17.54 -21.54 4.22
CA SER A 669 -17.31 -20.37 5.07
C SER A 669 -17.66 -20.62 6.55
N ALA A 670 -18.75 -21.34 6.82
CA ALA A 670 -19.20 -21.65 8.18
C ALA A 670 -18.23 -22.58 8.91
N ILE A 671 -17.64 -23.55 8.20
CA ILE A 671 -16.60 -24.44 8.72
C ILE A 671 -15.32 -23.63 8.94
N SER A 672 -14.86 -22.88 7.93
CA SER A 672 -13.63 -22.07 8.01
C SER A 672 -13.67 -21.05 9.16
N ASP A 673 -14.82 -20.38 9.38
CA ASP A 673 -15.01 -19.47 10.52
C ASP A 673 -15.00 -20.17 11.87
N ARG A 674 -15.40 -21.45 11.93
CA ARG A 674 -15.47 -22.22 13.17
C ARG A 674 -14.13 -22.83 13.56
N VAL A 675 -13.38 -23.37 12.60
CA VAL A 675 -12.13 -24.09 12.87
C VAL A 675 -10.87 -23.28 12.58
N GLY A 676 -11.00 -22.12 11.92
CA GLY A 676 -9.88 -21.33 11.44
C GLY A 676 -9.47 -21.66 10.00
N SER A 677 -8.79 -20.73 9.34
CA SER A 677 -8.37 -20.85 7.95
C SER A 677 -7.25 -21.88 7.77
N GLN A 678 -6.33 -22.02 8.72
CA GLN A 678 -5.27 -23.03 8.64
C GLN A 678 -5.83 -24.45 8.77
N CYS A 679 -6.68 -24.68 9.78
CA CYS A 679 -7.37 -25.96 9.99
C CYS A 679 -8.27 -26.31 8.79
N GLY A 680 -8.99 -25.30 8.26
CA GLY A 680 -9.82 -25.47 7.07
C GLY A 680 -9.03 -25.94 5.85
N MET A 681 -7.85 -25.35 5.58
CA MET A 681 -6.98 -25.82 4.49
C MET A 681 -6.48 -27.25 4.73
N PHE A 682 -6.06 -27.58 5.96
CA PHE A 682 -5.61 -28.92 6.31
C PHE A 682 -6.71 -29.98 6.13
N LEU A 683 -7.88 -29.79 6.74
CA LEU A 683 -9.03 -30.70 6.58
C LEU A 683 -9.45 -30.83 5.11
N GLY A 684 -9.47 -29.70 4.40
CA GLY A 684 -9.82 -29.67 2.99
C GLY A 684 -8.83 -30.48 2.13
N SER A 685 -7.54 -30.42 2.45
CA SER A 685 -6.51 -31.16 1.74
C SER A 685 -6.63 -32.69 1.88
N ILE A 686 -6.98 -33.17 3.07
CA ILE A 686 -7.23 -34.61 3.32
C ILE A 686 -8.40 -35.10 2.46
N LEU A 687 -9.52 -34.36 2.51
CA LEU A 687 -10.71 -34.67 1.73
C LEU A 687 -10.48 -34.54 0.22
N SER A 688 -9.58 -33.66 -0.23
CA SER A 688 -9.24 -33.56 -1.64
C SER A 688 -8.47 -34.79 -2.12
N VAL A 689 -7.56 -35.33 -1.30
CA VAL A 689 -6.75 -36.52 -1.64
C VAL A 689 -7.59 -37.79 -1.69
N SER A 690 -8.70 -37.87 -0.94
CA SER A 690 -9.58 -39.04 -0.94
C SER A 690 -10.15 -39.36 -2.33
N PHE A 691 -10.25 -38.38 -3.23
CA PHE A 691 -10.67 -38.61 -4.61
C PHE A 691 -9.68 -39.48 -5.39
N ASN A 692 -8.37 -39.20 -5.24
CA ASN A 692 -7.33 -39.98 -5.90
C ASN A 692 -7.32 -41.43 -5.37
N ILE A 693 -7.51 -41.58 -4.05
CA ILE A 693 -7.67 -42.90 -3.40
C ILE A 693 -8.93 -43.62 -3.95
N GLY A 694 -10.03 -42.88 -4.13
CA GLY A 694 -11.26 -43.40 -4.73
C GLY A 694 -11.04 -43.91 -6.15
N ILE A 695 -10.28 -43.19 -6.99
CA ILE A 695 -9.91 -43.64 -8.33
C ILE A 695 -9.09 -44.93 -8.26
N ILE A 696 -8.04 -44.98 -7.43
CA ILE A 696 -7.20 -46.20 -7.26
C ILE A 696 -8.07 -47.38 -6.81
N THR A 697 -9.00 -47.15 -5.89
CA THR A 697 -9.87 -48.19 -5.36
C THR A 697 -10.86 -48.68 -6.43
N ALA A 698 -11.43 -47.78 -7.22
CA ALA A 698 -12.34 -48.12 -8.31
C ALA A 698 -11.63 -48.94 -9.41
N LEU A 699 -10.36 -48.67 -9.69
CA LEU A 699 -9.58 -49.47 -10.65
C LEU A 699 -9.41 -50.93 -10.23
N ASN A 700 -9.46 -51.26 -8.95
CA ASN A 700 -9.43 -52.65 -8.48
C ASN A 700 -10.70 -53.44 -8.86
N PHE A 701 -11.76 -52.75 -9.29
CA PHE A 701 -13.04 -53.34 -9.68
C PHE A 701 -13.33 -53.14 -11.18
N ASN A 702 -12.28 -53.19 -12.00
CA ASN A 702 -12.40 -53.12 -13.47
C ASN A 702 -13.44 -54.12 -14.00
N GLY A 703 -14.33 -53.63 -14.87
CA GLY A 703 -15.44 -54.40 -15.44
C GLY A 703 -16.75 -54.33 -14.65
N ASN A 704 -16.79 -53.70 -13.47
CA ASN A 704 -18.01 -53.48 -12.70
C ASN A 704 -18.31 -51.97 -12.53
N GLU A 705 -18.97 -51.38 -13.53
CA GLU A 705 -19.28 -49.94 -13.55
C GLU A 705 -20.12 -49.48 -12.34
N LEU A 706 -21.02 -50.34 -11.85
CA LEU A 706 -21.85 -50.04 -10.69
C LEU A 706 -20.99 -49.84 -9.44
N LEU A 707 -20.08 -50.79 -9.16
CA LEU A 707 -19.21 -50.71 -7.99
C LEU A 707 -18.21 -49.56 -8.11
N GLN A 708 -17.66 -49.33 -9.31
CA GLN A 708 -16.82 -48.18 -9.59
C GLN A 708 -17.56 -46.86 -9.30
N THR A 709 -18.81 -46.74 -9.75
CA THR A 709 -19.66 -45.56 -9.50
C THR A 709 -19.96 -45.38 -8.01
N MET A 710 -20.30 -46.45 -7.30
CA MET A 710 -20.58 -46.42 -5.86
C MET A 710 -19.37 -46.00 -5.01
N ILE A 711 -18.15 -46.17 -5.52
CA ILE A 711 -16.92 -45.71 -4.88
C ILE A 711 -16.61 -44.26 -5.28
N LEU A 712 -16.64 -43.97 -6.58
CA LEU A 712 -16.19 -42.69 -7.14
C LEU A 712 -17.15 -41.53 -6.87
N VAL A 713 -18.45 -41.75 -6.88
CA VAL A 713 -19.44 -40.67 -6.66
C VAL A 713 -19.35 -40.11 -5.23
N PRO A 714 -19.34 -40.94 -4.15
CA PRO A 714 -19.08 -40.43 -2.81
C PRO A 714 -17.71 -39.78 -2.65
N ALA A 715 -16.66 -40.36 -3.26
CA ALA A 715 -15.32 -39.78 -3.22
C ALA A 715 -15.27 -38.40 -3.91
N ALA A 716 -15.97 -38.23 -5.02
CA ALA A 716 -16.12 -36.96 -5.73
C ALA A 716 -16.87 -35.92 -4.90
N PHE A 717 -17.95 -36.33 -4.23
CA PHE A 717 -18.73 -35.47 -3.33
C PHE A 717 -17.89 -34.96 -2.15
N LEU A 718 -17.14 -35.86 -1.49
CA LEU A 718 -16.21 -35.50 -0.42
C LEU A 718 -15.08 -34.59 -0.90
N SER A 719 -14.57 -34.83 -2.11
CA SER A 719 -13.57 -33.95 -2.73
C SER A 719 -14.12 -32.56 -3.01
N GLY A 720 -15.40 -32.43 -3.37
CA GLY A 720 -16.07 -31.13 -3.48
C GLY A 720 -16.09 -30.36 -2.17
N LEU A 721 -16.35 -31.02 -1.04
CA LEU A 721 -16.21 -30.42 0.28
C LEU A 721 -14.76 -30.02 0.56
N GLY A 722 -13.81 -30.91 0.25
CA GLY A 722 -12.39 -30.67 0.48
C GLY A 722 -11.86 -29.45 -0.25
N VAL A 723 -12.06 -29.41 -1.56
CA VAL A 723 -11.62 -28.34 -2.45
C VAL A 723 -12.30 -27.01 -2.11
N SER A 724 -13.62 -27.01 -1.83
CA SER A 724 -14.32 -25.78 -1.45
C SER A 724 -13.79 -25.21 -0.13
N LEU A 725 -13.49 -26.06 0.86
CA LEU A 725 -12.91 -25.65 2.13
C LEU A 725 -11.49 -25.11 1.97
N MET A 726 -10.66 -25.74 1.13
CA MET A 726 -9.31 -25.28 0.80
C MET A 726 -9.33 -23.87 0.24
N TRP A 727 -10.11 -23.62 -0.82
CA TRP A 727 -10.12 -22.32 -1.49
C TRP A 727 -10.78 -21.20 -0.68
N ALA A 728 -11.85 -21.50 0.04
CA ALA A 728 -12.49 -20.51 0.91
C ALA A 728 -11.53 -20.09 2.04
N SER A 729 -10.84 -21.07 2.64
CA SER A 729 -9.88 -20.82 3.72
C SER A 729 -8.60 -20.14 3.22
N HIS A 730 -8.10 -20.52 2.03
CA HIS A 730 -6.96 -19.88 1.37
C HIS A 730 -7.17 -18.38 1.16
N GLY A 731 -8.32 -17.98 0.62
CA GLY A 731 -8.62 -16.55 0.38
C GLY A 731 -8.56 -15.74 1.66
N VAL A 732 -9.14 -16.26 2.75
CA VAL A 732 -9.08 -15.65 4.08
C VAL A 732 -7.66 -15.59 4.61
N TYR A 733 -6.91 -16.69 4.49
CA TYR A 733 -5.52 -16.78 4.97
C TYR A 733 -4.61 -15.75 4.30
N PHE A 734 -4.65 -15.67 2.96
CA PHE A 734 -3.83 -14.73 2.19
C PHE A 734 -4.19 -13.28 2.47
N TYR A 735 -5.49 -12.98 2.61
CA TYR A 735 -5.97 -11.66 2.99
C TYR A 735 -5.45 -11.24 4.38
N ARG A 736 -5.48 -12.13 5.38
CA ARG A 736 -5.01 -11.82 6.74
C ARG A 736 -3.48 -11.79 6.88
N CYS A 737 -2.77 -12.52 6.04
CA CYS A 737 -1.30 -12.57 6.04
C CYS A 737 -0.65 -11.43 5.26
N SER A 738 -1.37 -10.78 4.34
CA SER A 738 -0.80 -9.78 3.44
C SER A 738 -1.28 -8.36 3.77
N PRO A 739 -0.39 -7.35 3.79
CA PRO A 739 -0.83 -5.95 3.86
C PRO A 739 -1.55 -5.57 2.56
N PRO A 740 -2.48 -4.59 2.57
CA PRO A 740 -3.25 -4.19 1.39
C PRO A 740 -2.39 -3.92 0.15
N GLU A 741 -1.24 -3.27 0.35
CA GLU A 741 -0.29 -2.90 -0.71
C GLU A 741 0.44 -4.10 -1.35
N ARG A 742 0.69 -5.16 -0.56
CA ARG A 742 1.40 -6.36 -1.03
C ARG A 742 0.47 -7.53 -1.32
N LEU A 743 -0.83 -7.42 -1.02
CA LEU A 743 -1.81 -8.47 -1.29
C LEU A 743 -1.72 -8.92 -2.75
N SER A 744 -1.72 -7.97 -3.70
CA SER A 744 -1.60 -8.24 -5.14
C SER A 744 -0.31 -8.97 -5.55
N LYS A 745 0.81 -8.65 -4.89
CA LYS A 745 2.10 -9.31 -5.12
C LYS A 745 2.08 -10.74 -4.56
N ASN A 746 1.62 -10.92 -3.33
CA ASN A 746 1.59 -12.21 -2.66
C ASN A 746 0.62 -13.18 -3.35
N THR A 747 -0.57 -12.72 -3.72
CA THR A 747 -1.53 -13.51 -4.50
C THR A 747 -0.98 -13.82 -5.89
N GLY A 748 -0.33 -12.86 -6.55
CA GLY A 748 0.30 -13.08 -7.86
C GLY A 748 1.38 -14.17 -7.83
N VAL A 749 2.26 -14.16 -6.82
CA VAL A 749 3.27 -15.21 -6.62
C VAL A 749 2.62 -16.56 -6.33
N PHE A 750 1.58 -16.60 -5.49
CA PHE A 750 0.82 -17.83 -5.25
C PHE A 750 0.24 -18.39 -6.54
N PHE A 751 -0.50 -17.60 -7.31
CA PHE A 751 -1.13 -18.08 -8.55
C PHE A 751 -0.11 -18.42 -9.64
N ALA A 752 1.06 -17.79 -9.66
CA ALA A 752 2.13 -18.18 -10.58
C ALA A 752 2.67 -19.58 -10.25
N LEU A 753 3.06 -19.80 -8.99
CA LEU A 753 3.61 -21.08 -8.56
C LEU A 753 2.55 -22.19 -8.58
N PHE A 754 1.33 -21.91 -8.12
CA PHE A 754 0.19 -22.80 -8.25
C PHE A 754 -0.13 -23.10 -9.72
N GLY A 755 -0.16 -22.09 -10.58
CA GLY A 755 -0.46 -22.19 -12.01
C GLY A 755 0.54 -23.06 -12.77
N SER A 756 1.79 -23.16 -12.28
CA SER A 756 2.78 -24.10 -12.84
C SER A 756 2.34 -25.57 -12.77
N SER A 757 1.39 -25.93 -11.91
CA SER A 757 0.75 -27.26 -11.92
C SER A 757 0.03 -27.57 -13.24
N GLY A 758 -0.46 -26.54 -13.94
CA GLY A 758 -1.03 -26.62 -15.29
C GLY A 758 0.00 -26.93 -16.39
N ILE A 759 1.30 -26.82 -16.07
CA ILE A 759 2.41 -27.24 -16.93
C ILE A 759 2.83 -28.66 -16.54
N VAL A 760 3.15 -28.84 -15.25
CA VAL A 760 3.69 -30.11 -14.72
C VAL A 760 2.71 -31.25 -14.94
N GLY A 761 1.42 -31.03 -14.71
CA GLY A 761 0.41 -32.05 -14.86
C GLY A 761 0.33 -32.63 -16.28
N PRO A 762 0.06 -31.81 -17.31
CA PRO A 762 -0.02 -32.28 -18.68
C PRO A 762 1.30 -32.84 -19.21
N MET A 763 2.44 -32.20 -18.92
CA MET A 763 3.74 -32.69 -19.39
C MET A 763 4.13 -34.02 -18.75
N ALA A 764 3.94 -34.16 -17.44
CA ALA A 764 4.18 -35.44 -16.76
C ALA A 764 3.25 -36.53 -17.30
N SER A 765 1.97 -36.23 -17.52
CA SER A 765 1.02 -37.18 -18.11
C SER A 765 1.45 -37.63 -19.50
N SER A 766 1.86 -36.68 -20.35
CA SER A 766 2.35 -36.98 -21.71
C SER A 766 3.59 -37.87 -21.69
N LEU A 767 4.56 -37.58 -20.82
CA LEU A 767 5.78 -38.39 -20.66
C LEU A 767 5.46 -39.79 -20.14
N LEU A 768 4.58 -39.91 -19.15
CA LEU A 768 4.19 -41.19 -18.55
C LEU A 768 3.47 -42.09 -19.56
N ILE A 769 2.63 -41.51 -20.42
CA ILE A 769 1.99 -42.22 -21.54
C ILE A 769 3.06 -42.72 -22.54
N GLN A 770 4.02 -41.86 -22.91
CA GLN A 770 5.09 -42.24 -23.85
C GLN A 770 5.99 -43.36 -23.31
N LEU A 771 6.26 -43.36 -22.01
CA LEU A 771 7.07 -44.39 -21.35
C LEU A 771 6.32 -45.71 -21.13
N GLY A 772 5.02 -45.77 -21.43
CA GLY A 772 4.21 -46.99 -21.28
C GLY A 772 4.12 -47.51 -19.84
N MET A 773 4.21 -46.63 -18.84
CA MET A 773 4.17 -47.04 -17.44
C MET A 773 2.79 -47.57 -17.04
N ASP A 774 2.76 -48.52 -16.09
CA ASP A 774 1.50 -48.98 -15.50
C ASP A 774 0.78 -47.83 -14.77
N ILE A 775 -0.38 -47.44 -15.31
CA ILE A 775 -1.17 -46.29 -14.84
C ILE A 775 -1.63 -46.49 -13.39
N GLY A 776 -1.91 -47.73 -12.98
CA GLY A 776 -2.27 -48.05 -11.60
C GLY A 776 -1.16 -47.70 -10.61
N ASN A 777 0.07 -48.09 -10.91
CA ASN A 777 1.25 -47.74 -10.11
C ASN A 777 1.57 -46.23 -10.16
N VAL A 778 1.38 -45.58 -11.31
CA VAL A 778 1.47 -44.12 -11.43
C VAL A 778 0.50 -43.44 -10.48
N PHE A 779 -0.76 -43.87 -10.42
CA PHE A 779 -1.75 -43.27 -9.51
C PHE A 779 -1.35 -43.43 -8.06
N LYS A 780 -0.84 -44.61 -7.65
CA LYS A 780 -0.32 -44.81 -6.29
C LYS A 780 0.84 -43.87 -5.97
N ALA A 781 1.83 -43.77 -6.86
CA ALA A 781 2.99 -42.90 -6.67
C ALA A 781 2.61 -41.41 -6.60
N VAL A 782 1.80 -40.93 -7.54
CA VAL A 782 1.32 -39.55 -7.59
C VAL A 782 0.45 -39.22 -6.38
N THR A 783 -0.37 -40.16 -5.91
CA THR A 783 -1.18 -39.98 -4.70
C THR A 783 -0.32 -39.94 -3.45
N ALA A 784 0.73 -40.77 -3.36
CA ALA A 784 1.69 -40.71 -2.25
C ALA A 784 2.39 -39.35 -2.17
N VAL A 785 2.77 -38.76 -3.32
CA VAL A 785 3.29 -37.39 -3.38
C VAL A 785 2.23 -36.39 -2.93
N ALA A 786 0.96 -36.53 -3.36
CA ALA A 786 -0.14 -35.67 -2.92
C ALA A 786 -0.35 -35.69 -1.40
N CYS A 787 -0.12 -36.82 -0.72
CA CYS A 787 -0.22 -36.96 0.73
C CYS A 787 0.80 -36.10 1.51
N THR A 788 1.88 -35.62 0.88
CA THR A 788 2.83 -34.72 1.55
C THR A 788 2.24 -33.33 1.82
N ALA A 789 1.28 -32.88 1.02
CA ALA A 789 0.69 -31.55 1.18
C ALA A 789 -0.21 -31.41 2.42
N PRO A 790 -1.06 -32.38 2.80
CA PRO A 790 -1.70 -32.40 4.11
C PRO A 790 -0.69 -32.33 5.27
N VAL A 791 0.49 -32.95 5.14
CA VAL A 791 1.54 -32.88 6.17
C VAL A 791 2.11 -31.46 6.29
N ILE A 792 2.36 -30.78 5.16
CA ILE A 792 2.80 -29.38 5.14
C ILE A 792 1.73 -28.47 5.79
N LEU A 793 0.46 -28.65 5.41
CA LEU A 793 -0.64 -27.84 5.97
C LEU A 793 -0.91 -28.17 7.44
N PHE A 794 -0.70 -29.42 7.87
CA PHE A 794 -0.72 -29.81 9.27
C PHE A 794 0.36 -29.09 10.06
N TYR A 795 1.58 -29.01 9.52
CA TYR A 795 2.67 -28.27 10.17
C TYR A 795 2.29 -26.80 10.38
N ILE A 796 1.74 -26.14 9.34
CA ILE A 796 1.26 -24.76 9.46
C ILE A 796 0.15 -24.66 10.51
N TRP A 797 -0.87 -25.52 10.46
CA TRP A 797 -1.96 -25.48 11.42
C TRP A 797 -1.53 -25.75 12.86
N LYS A 798 -0.61 -26.69 13.08
CA LYS A 798 -0.22 -27.12 14.43
C LYS A 798 0.81 -26.21 15.08
N PHE A 799 1.76 -25.68 14.29
CA PHE A 799 2.94 -24.98 14.80
C PHE A 799 2.97 -23.49 14.44
N ARG A 800 2.05 -23.00 13.61
CA ARG A 800 1.89 -21.56 13.33
C ARG A 800 0.60 -21.04 13.96
N PRO A 801 0.61 -19.83 14.49
CA PRO A 801 -0.61 -19.19 14.98
C PRO A 801 -1.56 -18.86 13.84
N GLU A 802 -2.87 -18.93 14.12
CA GLU A 802 -3.89 -18.47 13.17
C GLU A 802 -3.72 -16.96 12.92
N PRO A 803 -3.61 -16.52 11.65
CA PRO A 803 -3.33 -15.13 11.36
C PRO A 803 -4.55 -14.26 11.66
N SER A 804 -4.39 -13.26 12.54
CA SER A 804 -5.19 -12.02 12.51
C SER A 804 -4.59 -11.06 11.47
N ASN A 805 -5.39 -10.17 10.88
CA ASN A 805 -4.90 -9.15 9.95
C ASN A 805 -4.24 -8.01 10.75
N PRO A 806 -2.89 -7.97 10.87
CA PRO A 806 -2.21 -7.01 11.72
C PRO A 806 -2.12 -5.62 11.06
N TYR A 807 -2.49 -5.53 9.77
CA TYR A 807 -2.43 -4.33 8.94
C TYR A 807 -3.78 -3.63 8.86
N SER A 808 -4.83 -4.21 9.43
CA SER A 808 -6.09 -3.52 9.67
C SER A 808 -5.89 -2.67 10.92
N PRO A 809 -6.08 -1.34 10.88
CA PRO A 809 -6.03 -0.54 12.11
C PRO A 809 -7.04 -1.14 13.11
N VAL A 810 -6.67 -1.31 14.38
CA VAL A 810 -7.52 -1.99 15.39
C VAL A 810 -8.92 -1.34 15.46
N GLN A 811 -9.02 -0.02 15.22
CA GLN A 811 -10.29 0.70 15.07
C GLN A 811 -11.16 0.18 13.92
N SER A 812 -10.57 -0.23 12.79
CA SER A 812 -11.30 -0.82 11.64
C SER A 812 -11.81 -2.24 11.90
N GLU A 813 -11.11 -3.07 12.68
CA GLU A 813 -11.63 -4.39 13.06
C GLU A 813 -12.79 -4.27 14.07
N VAL A 814 -12.69 -3.36 15.03
CA VAL A 814 -13.78 -3.08 16.00
C VAL A 814 -14.98 -2.44 15.31
N GLN A 815 -14.77 -1.45 14.44
CA GLN A 815 -15.83 -0.86 13.61
C GLN A 815 -16.44 -1.90 12.63
N SER A 816 -15.64 -2.78 12.02
CA SER A 816 -16.15 -3.83 11.12
C SER A 816 -16.95 -4.93 11.83
N ARG A 817 -16.65 -5.19 13.11
CA ARG A 817 -17.47 -6.10 13.96
C ARG A 817 -18.78 -5.43 14.38
N GLN A 818 -18.76 -4.12 14.64
CA GLN A 818 -19.98 -3.35 14.95
C GLN A 818 -20.87 -3.15 13.71
N GLN A 819 -20.28 -3.00 12.52
CA GLN A 819 -20.93 -2.89 11.21
C GLN A 819 -20.90 -4.21 10.42
N ASN A 820 -21.17 -5.35 11.06
CA ASN A 820 -21.29 -6.61 10.30
C ASN A 820 -22.64 -6.62 9.54
N PRO A 821 -22.65 -6.51 8.20
CA PRO A 821 -23.90 -6.50 7.41
C PRO A 821 -24.68 -7.82 7.49
N LEU A 822 -24.03 -8.89 7.97
CA LEU A 822 -24.63 -10.22 8.12
C LEU A 822 -25.11 -10.49 9.55
N ARG A 823 -25.18 -9.46 10.41
CA ARG A 823 -25.70 -9.58 11.77
C ARG A 823 -27.20 -9.93 11.73
N GLY A 824 -27.60 -10.96 12.46
CA GLY A 824 -28.98 -11.47 12.46
C GLY A 824 -29.29 -12.51 11.38
N ILE A 825 -28.42 -12.70 10.40
CA ILE A 825 -28.60 -13.73 9.36
C ILE A 825 -28.11 -15.09 9.88
N PRO A 826 -28.89 -16.18 9.73
CA PRO A 826 -28.45 -17.53 10.09
C PRO A 826 -27.12 -17.90 9.44
N LYS A 827 -26.20 -18.53 10.17
CA LYS A 827 -24.82 -18.80 9.72
C LYS A 827 -24.75 -19.46 8.35
N VAL A 828 -25.66 -20.40 8.06
CA VAL A 828 -25.73 -21.15 6.79
C VAL A 828 -26.18 -20.28 5.62
N LEU A 829 -26.95 -19.21 5.86
CA LEU A 829 -27.49 -18.32 4.83
C LEU A 829 -26.63 -17.06 4.59
N LYS A 830 -25.60 -16.85 5.39
CA LYS A 830 -24.73 -15.66 5.30
C LYS A 830 -24.04 -15.54 3.94
N THR A 831 -23.51 -16.65 3.40
CA THR A 831 -22.90 -16.67 2.07
C THR A 831 -23.93 -16.37 0.98
N ALA A 832 -25.09 -17.03 1.04
CA ALA A 832 -26.18 -16.82 0.08
C ALA A 832 -26.64 -15.36 0.03
N HIS A 833 -26.79 -14.72 1.20
CA HIS A 833 -27.16 -13.31 1.29
C HIS A 833 -26.10 -12.39 0.67
N LEU A 834 -24.81 -12.66 0.93
CA LEU A 834 -23.74 -11.85 0.35
C LEU A 834 -23.60 -12.05 -1.17
N MET A 835 -23.88 -13.26 -1.68
CA MET A 835 -23.83 -13.58 -3.11
C MET A 835 -24.79 -12.73 -3.95
N VAL A 836 -25.94 -12.36 -3.40
CA VAL A 836 -26.95 -11.51 -4.04
C VAL A 836 -26.82 -10.03 -3.69
N SER A 837 -25.78 -9.65 -2.94
CA SER A 837 -25.54 -8.24 -2.63
C SER A 837 -25.20 -7.44 -3.89
N PRO A 838 -25.59 -6.16 -4.00
CA PRO A 838 -25.31 -5.34 -5.18
C PRO A 838 -23.82 -5.30 -5.54
N LYS A 839 -22.94 -5.21 -4.53
CA LYS A 839 -21.48 -5.25 -4.73
C LYS A 839 -21.00 -6.56 -5.36
N MET A 840 -21.52 -7.70 -4.89
CA MET A 840 -21.12 -9.00 -5.43
C MET A 840 -21.66 -9.19 -6.85
N LEU A 841 -22.93 -8.83 -7.09
CA LEU A 841 -23.56 -8.94 -8.40
C LEU A 841 -22.84 -8.13 -9.49
N LEU A 842 -22.30 -6.95 -9.15
CA LEU A 842 -21.46 -6.19 -10.07
C LEU A 842 -20.15 -6.91 -10.43
N LEU A 843 -19.63 -7.79 -9.57
CA LEU A 843 -18.42 -8.58 -9.84
C LEU A 843 -18.71 -9.91 -10.55
N VAL A 844 -19.95 -10.42 -10.50
CA VAL A 844 -20.33 -11.72 -11.09
C VAL A 844 -19.91 -11.87 -12.56
N PRO A 845 -20.11 -10.88 -13.46
CA PRO A 845 -19.70 -11.04 -14.86
C PRO A 845 -18.20 -11.33 -15.01
N MET A 846 -17.34 -10.73 -14.18
CA MET A 846 -15.91 -11.02 -14.19
C MET A 846 -15.62 -12.47 -13.80
N PHE A 847 -16.33 -13.00 -12.82
CA PHE A 847 -16.21 -14.40 -12.41
C PHE A 847 -16.73 -15.34 -13.49
N LEU A 848 -17.78 -14.95 -14.23
CA LEU A 848 -18.30 -15.71 -15.36
C LEU A 848 -17.33 -15.75 -16.54
N VAL A 849 -16.55 -14.70 -16.81
CA VAL A 849 -15.47 -14.78 -17.84
C VAL A 849 -14.46 -15.86 -17.46
N LEU A 850 -13.99 -15.86 -16.21
CA LEU A 850 -13.05 -16.87 -15.72
C LEU A 850 -13.66 -18.28 -15.76
N ALA A 851 -14.95 -18.41 -15.42
CA ALA A 851 -15.67 -19.67 -15.49
C ALA A 851 -15.82 -20.18 -16.93
N ALA A 852 -16.13 -19.27 -17.85
CA ALA A 852 -16.27 -19.56 -19.27
C ALA A 852 -14.94 -20.05 -19.83
N ASN A 853 -13.84 -19.34 -19.55
CA ASN A 853 -12.49 -19.71 -19.98
C ASN A 853 -12.15 -21.15 -19.55
N SER A 854 -12.35 -21.46 -18.27
CA SER A 854 -12.08 -22.79 -17.74
C SER A 854 -12.96 -23.88 -18.38
N ALA A 855 -14.25 -23.62 -18.58
CA ALA A 855 -15.17 -24.57 -19.22
C ALA A 855 -14.83 -24.77 -20.70
N PHE A 856 -14.51 -23.69 -21.41
CA PHE A 856 -14.15 -23.73 -22.82
C PHE A 856 -12.82 -24.46 -23.04
N ASP A 857 -11.79 -24.17 -22.25
CA ASP A 857 -10.49 -24.86 -22.29
C ASP A 857 -10.63 -26.36 -21.99
N SER A 858 -11.35 -26.72 -20.92
CA SER A 858 -11.46 -28.13 -20.51
C SER A 858 -12.45 -28.96 -21.35
N GLY A 859 -13.43 -28.33 -22.00
CA GLY A 859 -14.51 -29.03 -22.69
C GLY A 859 -14.57 -28.80 -24.21
N SER A 860 -14.45 -27.56 -24.67
CA SER A 860 -14.73 -27.19 -26.07
C SER A 860 -13.48 -27.06 -26.93
N LEU A 861 -12.42 -26.41 -26.43
CA LEU A 861 -11.16 -26.22 -27.15
C LEU A 861 -10.54 -27.54 -27.66
N PRO A 862 -10.54 -28.64 -26.89
CA PRO A 862 -9.98 -29.92 -27.33
C PRO A 862 -10.76 -30.56 -28.50
N LEU A 863 -12.04 -30.21 -28.70
CA LEU A 863 -12.87 -30.77 -29.77
C LEU A 863 -12.43 -30.32 -31.16
N PHE A 864 -11.66 -29.22 -31.26
CA PHE A 864 -11.06 -28.79 -32.52
C PHE A 864 -9.90 -29.66 -32.99
N LEU A 865 -9.38 -30.55 -32.15
CA LEU A 865 -8.35 -31.52 -32.50
C LEU A 865 -8.99 -32.90 -32.70
N GLN A 866 -9.07 -33.30 -33.97
CA GLN A 866 -9.54 -34.60 -34.44
C GLN A 866 -8.56 -35.11 -35.52
N SER A 867 -7.69 -36.04 -35.16
CA SER A 867 -6.86 -36.79 -36.10
C SER A 867 -7.18 -38.28 -36.06
N GLU A 868 -6.73 -39.01 -37.08
CA GLU A 868 -6.89 -40.47 -37.14
C GLU A 868 -6.07 -41.19 -36.04
N ASP A 869 -5.01 -40.55 -35.53
CA ASP A 869 -4.17 -41.07 -34.45
C ASP A 869 -4.54 -40.46 -33.10
N VAL A 870 -5.33 -41.23 -32.33
CA VAL A 870 -5.79 -40.89 -30.97
C VAL A 870 -4.64 -40.53 -30.02
N SER A 871 -3.46 -41.13 -30.20
CA SER A 871 -2.31 -40.85 -29.34
C SER A 871 -1.71 -39.47 -29.62
N SER A 872 -1.63 -39.09 -30.89
CA SER A 872 -1.17 -37.78 -31.33
C SER A 872 -2.12 -36.65 -30.90
N ASP A 873 -3.43 -36.91 -30.96
CA ASP A 873 -4.47 -36.00 -30.49
C ASP A 873 -4.36 -35.72 -29.00
N LEU A 874 -4.17 -36.76 -28.19
CA LEU A 874 -4.00 -36.62 -26.75
C LEU A 874 -2.75 -35.80 -26.41
N GLN A 875 -1.63 -36.05 -27.11
CA GLN A 875 -0.40 -35.26 -26.92
C GLN A 875 -0.59 -33.79 -27.28
N ALA A 876 -1.25 -33.49 -28.40
CA ALA A 876 -1.55 -32.12 -28.82
C ALA A 876 -2.43 -31.40 -27.78
N LYS A 877 -3.45 -32.08 -27.26
CA LYS A 877 -4.35 -31.55 -26.20
C LYS A 877 -3.58 -31.24 -24.91
N LEU A 878 -2.70 -32.14 -24.48
CA LEU A 878 -1.85 -31.93 -23.29
C LEU A 878 -0.87 -30.76 -23.50
N LEU A 879 -0.31 -30.62 -24.71
CA LEU A 879 0.59 -29.51 -25.04
C LEU A 879 -0.11 -28.15 -25.02
N LEU A 880 -1.32 -28.04 -25.57
CA LEU A 880 -2.13 -26.81 -25.50
C LEU A 880 -2.35 -26.37 -24.04
N ARG A 881 -2.70 -27.33 -23.17
CA ARG A 881 -2.91 -27.07 -21.75
C ARG A 881 -1.63 -26.63 -21.04
N ALA A 882 -0.48 -27.21 -21.40
CA ALA A 882 0.82 -26.79 -20.89
C ALA A 882 1.20 -25.36 -21.35
N ILE A 883 0.92 -25.00 -22.61
CA ILE A 883 1.13 -23.64 -23.13
C ILE A 883 0.30 -22.62 -22.35
N GLN A 884 -0.99 -22.91 -22.14
CA GLN A 884 -1.85 -22.06 -21.32
C GLN A 884 -1.31 -21.90 -19.90
N GLY A 885 -0.95 -23.01 -19.25
CA GLY A 885 -0.37 -22.99 -17.89
C GLY A 885 0.92 -22.18 -17.80
N ALA A 886 1.77 -22.22 -18.83
CA ALA A 886 2.99 -21.41 -18.89
C ALA A 886 2.69 -19.91 -18.99
N VAL A 887 1.74 -19.53 -19.85
CA VAL A 887 1.34 -18.12 -19.98
C VAL A 887 0.64 -17.62 -18.71
N ASP A 888 -0.26 -18.41 -18.12
CA ASP A 888 -0.91 -18.07 -16.85
C ASP A 888 0.13 -17.86 -15.75
N MET A 889 1.10 -18.76 -15.60
CA MET A 889 2.19 -18.64 -14.62
C MET A 889 2.96 -17.31 -14.77
N VAL A 890 3.43 -17.00 -15.97
CA VAL A 890 4.21 -15.76 -16.24
C VAL A 890 3.35 -14.52 -16.01
N THR A 891 2.09 -14.57 -16.43
CA THR A 891 1.14 -13.47 -16.29
C THR A 891 0.81 -13.22 -14.83
N SER A 892 0.50 -14.27 -14.07
CA SER A 892 0.21 -14.21 -12.64
C SER A 892 1.39 -13.64 -11.83
N PHE A 893 2.63 -14.00 -12.20
CA PHE A 893 3.84 -13.45 -11.57
C PHE A 893 3.96 -11.93 -11.79
N SER A 894 3.63 -11.50 -13.01
CA SER A 894 3.68 -10.10 -13.43
C SER A 894 2.48 -9.28 -12.96
N ALA A 895 1.33 -9.92 -12.72
CA ALA A 895 0.06 -9.28 -12.41
C ALA A 895 0.17 -8.39 -11.16
N GLY A 896 0.93 -8.81 -10.14
CA GLY A 896 1.14 -8.00 -8.93
C GLY A 896 1.91 -6.68 -9.16
N LYS A 897 2.80 -6.65 -10.16
CA LYS A 897 3.54 -5.45 -10.57
C LYS A 897 2.68 -4.59 -11.50
N LEU A 898 2.04 -5.21 -12.50
CA LEU A 898 1.18 -4.55 -13.46
C LEU A 898 -0.04 -3.88 -12.80
N THR A 899 -0.63 -4.52 -11.79
CA THR A 899 -1.76 -3.94 -11.03
C THR A 899 -1.36 -2.66 -10.31
N ARG A 900 -0.13 -2.58 -9.79
CA ARG A 900 0.38 -1.34 -9.17
C ARG A 900 0.66 -0.25 -10.19
N MET A 901 1.10 -0.61 -11.39
CA MET A 901 1.37 0.36 -12.47
C MET A 901 0.11 0.92 -13.13
N PHE A 902 -0.90 0.08 -13.37
CA PHE A 902 -2.07 0.44 -14.18
C PHE A 902 -3.38 0.49 -13.39
N GLY A 903 -3.40 -0.04 -12.17
CA GLY A 903 -4.61 -0.19 -11.35
C GLY A 903 -5.47 -1.39 -11.74
N THR A 904 -6.25 -1.90 -10.79
CA THR A 904 -7.11 -3.08 -10.98
C THR A 904 -8.14 -2.91 -12.10
N ARG A 905 -8.76 -1.74 -12.23
CA ARG A 905 -9.79 -1.47 -13.25
C ARG A 905 -9.23 -1.56 -14.67
N SER A 906 -8.07 -0.94 -14.89
CA SER A 906 -7.37 -0.99 -16.18
C SER A 906 -6.90 -2.39 -16.52
N MET A 907 -6.46 -3.17 -15.53
CA MET A 907 -6.11 -4.58 -15.72
C MET A 907 -7.29 -5.41 -16.22
N VAL A 908 -8.48 -5.25 -15.62
CA VAL A 908 -9.70 -5.93 -16.09
C VAL A 908 -10.14 -5.43 -17.46
N ALA A 909 -9.98 -4.14 -17.76
CA ALA A 909 -10.25 -3.61 -19.10
C ALA A 909 -9.31 -4.19 -20.18
N ALA A 910 -8.04 -4.43 -19.84
CA ALA A 910 -7.09 -5.07 -20.77
C ALA A 910 -7.52 -6.49 -21.15
N VAL A 911 -8.13 -7.24 -20.21
CA VAL A 911 -8.67 -8.59 -20.46
C VAL A 911 -9.71 -8.57 -21.57
N PHE A 912 -10.57 -7.54 -21.65
CA PHE A 912 -11.53 -7.42 -22.75
C PHE A 912 -10.85 -7.34 -24.13
N GLY A 913 -9.73 -6.63 -24.21
CA GLY A 913 -8.92 -6.55 -25.44
C GLY A 913 -8.30 -7.90 -25.82
N VAL A 914 -7.76 -8.64 -24.84
CA VAL A 914 -7.22 -9.98 -25.06
C VAL A 914 -8.33 -10.95 -25.48
N GLN A 915 -9.51 -10.87 -24.86
CA GLN A 915 -10.66 -11.71 -25.22
C GLN A 915 -11.14 -11.42 -26.65
N LEU A 916 -11.14 -10.16 -27.08
CA LEU A 916 -11.44 -9.81 -28.48
C LEU A 916 -10.49 -10.47 -29.46
N LEU A 917 -9.18 -10.50 -29.16
CA LEU A 917 -8.18 -11.16 -30.00
C LEU A 917 -8.41 -12.67 -30.04
N LEU A 918 -8.65 -13.30 -28.89
CA LEU A 918 -8.98 -14.72 -28.77
C LEU A 918 -10.18 -15.10 -29.65
N GLN A 919 -11.30 -14.39 -29.49
CA GLN A 919 -12.51 -14.69 -30.25
C GLN A 919 -12.32 -14.41 -31.74
N SER A 920 -11.58 -13.36 -32.11
CA SER A 920 -11.26 -13.08 -33.52
C SER A 920 -10.43 -14.20 -34.15
N ALA A 921 -9.44 -14.72 -33.43
CA ALA A 921 -8.61 -15.83 -33.90
C ALA A 921 -9.41 -17.13 -34.07
N LEU A 922 -10.30 -17.44 -33.13
CA LEU A 922 -11.13 -18.65 -33.20
C LEU A 922 -12.24 -18.53 -34.26
N PHE A 923 -12.81 -17.35 -34.47
CA PHE A 923 -13.87 -17.13 -35.45
C PHE A 923 -13.34 -17.11 -36.89
N TRP A 924 -12.24 -16.38 -37.14
CA TRP A 924 -11.71 -16.17 -38.49
C TRP A 924 -10.53 -17.10 -38.85
N GLY A 925 -9.87 -17.69 -37.85
CA GLY A 925 -8.65 -18.48 -38.06
C GLY A 925 -8.87 -19.91 -38.57
N HIS A 926 -10.13 -20.37 -38.64
CA HIS A 926 -10.51 -21.74 -38.97
C HIS A 926 -9.81 -22.78 -38.05
N PRO A 927 -10.22 -22.89 -36.78
CA PRO A 927 -9.44 -23.54 -35.71
C PRO A 927 -9.32 -25.06 -35.83
N VAL A 928 -10.18 -25.73 -36.61
CA VAL A 928 -10.18 -27.19 -36.77
C VAL A 928 -8.82 -27.69 -37.25
N ASN A 929 -8.19 -28.55 -36.44
CA ASN A 929 -6.87 -29.16 -36.67
C ASN A 929 -5.72 -28.17 -36.95
N ARG A 930 -5.88 -26.89 -36.60
CA ARG A 930 -4.83 -25.87 -36.75
C ARG A 930 -4.18 -25.57 -35.41
N PHE A 931 -3.15 -26.35 -35.07
CA PHE A 931 -2.45 -26.24 -33.79
C PHE A 931 -1.98 -24.82 -33.48
N ALA A 932 -1.45 -24.07 -34.46
CA ALA A 932 -1.00 -22.69 -34.23
C ALA A 932 -2.12 -21.74 -33.77
N VAL A 933 -3.33 -21.87 -34.34
CA VAL A 933 -4.50 -21.07 -33.95
C VAL A 933 -4.96 -21.46 -32.55
N LEU A 934 -4.98 -22.76 -32.25
CA LEU A 934 -5.37 -23.29 -30.94
C LEU A 934 -4.35 -22.93 -29.85
N ALA A 935 -3.06 -22.95 -30.18
CA ALA A 935 -1.98 -22.53 -29.27
C ALA A 935 -2.09 -21.03 -28.96
N PHE A 936 -2.32 -20.19 -29.97
CA PHE A 936 -2.59 -18.77 -29.75
C PHE A 936 -3.83 -18.55 -28.88
N ALA A 937 -4.90 -19.32 -29.11
CA ALA A 937 -6.10 -19.27 -28.29
C ALA A 937 -5.80 -19.65 -26.83
N ALA A 938 -5.07 -20.74 -26.60
CA ALA A 938 -4.62 -21.19 -25.28
C ALA A 938 -3.76 -20.13 -24.57
N MET A 939 -2.86 -19.45 -25.30
CA MET A 939 -2.07 -18.33 -24.76
C MET A 939 -2.95 -17.16 -24.32
N CYS A 940 -3.94 -16.77 -25.12
CA CYS A 940 -4.87 -15.70 -24.75
C CYS A 940 -5.70 -16.07 -23.51
N ILE A 941 -6.17 -17.32 -23.42
CA ILE A 941 -6.89 -17.82 -22.23
C ILE A 941 -5.99 -17.73 -21.00
N GLY A 942 -4.75 -18.20 -21.08
CA GLY A 942 -3.78 -18.12 -19.97
C GLY A 942 -3.48 -16.68 -19.54
N LEU A 943 -3.35 -15.75 -20.49
CA LEU A 943 -3.16 -14.33 -20.22
C LEU A 943 -4.39 -13.72 -19.49
N CYS A 944 -5.61 -14.06 -19.94
CA CYS A 944 -6.84 -13.63 -19.28
C CYS A 944 -6.94 -14.17 -17.85
N ASP A 945 -6.74 -15.47 -17.67
CA ASP A 945 -6.91 -16.15 -16.38
C ASP A 945 -5.90 -15.63 -15.34
N GLY A 946 -4.63 -15.48 -15.71
CA GLY A 946 -3.60 -14.97 -14.81
C GLY A 946 -3.86 -13.55 -14.32
N ILE A 947 -4.53 -12.72 -15.13
CA ILE A 947 -4.99 -11.39 -14.71
C ILE A 947 -6.23 -11.51 -13.83
N LEU A 948 -7.28 -12.18 -14.33
CA LEU A 948 -8.60 -12.19 -13.71
C LEU A 948 -8.62 -12.89 -12.35
N VAL A 949 -7.88 -13.98 -12.18
CA VAL A 949 -7.82 -14.69 -10.89
C VAL A 949 -7.24 -13.78 -9.81
N ASN A 950 -6.16 -13.06 -10.13
CA ASN A 950 -5.53 -12.13 -9.19
C ASN A 950 -6.45 -10.92 -8.90
N GLN A 951 -7.04 -10.29 -9.93
CA GLN A 951 -7.96 -9.17 -9.74
C GLN A 951 -9.21 -9.55 -8.95
N SER A 952 -9.74 -10.76 -9.17
CA SER A 952 -10.89 -11.28 -8.42
C SER A 952 -10.59 -11.34 -6.92
N GLN A 953 -9.40 -11.84 -6.56
CA GLN A 953 -8.99 -11.97 -5.16
C GLN A 953 -8.83 -10.61 -4.47
N ILE A 954 -8.26 -9.63 -5.19
CA ILE A 954 -8.06 -8.26 -4.71
C ILE A 954 -9.42 -7.57 -4.52
N LEU A 955 -10.27 -7.59 -5.55
CA LEU A 955 -11.57 -6.91 -5.52
C LEU A 955 -12.48 -7.48 -4.43
N VAL A 956 -12.53 -8.81 -4.29
CA VAL A 956 -13.32 -9.44 -3.22
C VAL A 956 -12.74 -9.12 -1.84
N GLY A 957 -11.42 -9.17 -1.66
CA GLY A 957 -10.78 -8.86 -0.38
C GLY A 957 -10.94 -7.41 0.05
N THR A 958 -11.01 -6.47 -0.90
CA THR A 958 -11.05 -5.02 -0.61
C THR A 958 -12.45 -4.41 -0.63
N SER A 959 -13.40 -5.02 -1.35
CA SER A 959 -14.77 -4.49 -1.50
C SER A 959 -15.70 -4.82 -0.33
N PHE A 960 -15.36 -5.86 0.43
CA PHE A 960 -16.15 -6.36 1.56
C PHE A 960 -15.45 -6.14 2.91
N PRO A 961 -16.20 -5.91 4.00
CA PRO A 961 -15.61 -5.78 5.34
C PRO A 961 -14.88 -7.05 5.78
N SER A 962 -13.85 -6.90 6.61
CA SER A 962 -13.04 -8.02 7.16
C SER A 962 -13.88 -9.02 7.96
N SER A 963 -15.01 -8.58 8.53
CA SER A 963 -15.95 -9.42 9.28
C SER A 963 -16.76 -10.39 8.42
N CYS A 964 -16.75 -10.23 7.09
CA CYS A 964 -17.48 -11.08 6.14
C CYS A 964 -16.57 -11.72 5.08
N THR A 965 -15.25 -11.68 5.26
CA THR A 965 -14.27 -12.09 4.24
C THR A 965 -14.42 -13.55 3.83
N SER A 966 -14.69 -14.47 4.77
CA SER A 966 -14.88 -15.89 4.46
C SER A 966 -16.11 -16.12 3.60
N GLN A 967 -17.23 -15.44 3.90
CA GLN A 967 -18.43 -15.48 3.08
C GLN A 967 -18.22 -14.83 1.72
N ALA A 968 -17.41 -13.77 1.63
CA ALA A 968 -17.10 -13.10 0.38
C ALA A 968 -16.31 -14.01 -0.57
N TYR A 969 -15.25 -14.65 -0.08
CA TYR A 969 -14.47 -15.59 -0.89
C TYR A 969 -15.26 -16.85 -1.24
N ALA A 970 -16.04 -17.40 -0.31
CA ALA A 970 -16.92 -18.54 -0.60
C ALA A 970 -17.99 -18.17 -1.64
N GLY A 971 -18.61 -17.00 -1.53
CA GLY A 971 -19.63 -16.52 -2.47
C GLY A 971 -19.08 -16.26 -3.88
N TYR A 972 -17.91 -15.63 -3.99
CA TYR A 972 -17.20 -15.48 -5.27
C TYR A 972 -16.91 -16.85 -5.91
N LYS A 973 -16.33 -17.78 -5.16
CA LYS A 973 -16.01 -19.11 -5.67
C LYS A 973 -17.26 -19.94 -6.00
N CYS A 974 -18.37 -19.71 -5.30
CA CYS A 974 -19.67 -20.29 -5.63
C CYS A 974 -20.16 -19.81 -6.99
N HIS A 975 -20.14 -18.50 -7.25
CA HIS A 975 -20.52 -17.93 -8.56
C HIS A 975 -19.64 -18.46 -9.69
N LEU A 976 -18.32 -18.53 -9.47
CA LEU A 976 -17.36 -19.11 -10.41
C LEU A 976 -17.68 -20.58 -10.72
N SER A 977 -17.88 -21.40 -9.69
CA SER A 977 -18.15 -22.83 -9.82
C SER A 977 -19.51 -23.11 -10.49
N LEU A 978 -20.55 -22.39 -10.08
CA LEU A 978 -21.90 -22.52 -10.63
C LEU A 978 -21.92 -22.10 -12.11
N GLY A 979 -21.34 -20.94 -12.42
CA GLY A 979 -21.21 -20.45 -13.79
C GLY A 979 -20.44 -21.40 -14.68
N GLY A 980 -19.31 -21.93 -14.20
CA GLY A 980 -18.48 -22.88 -14.95
C GLY A 980 -19.22 -24.18 -15.23
N SER A 981 -19.98 -24.67 -14.25
CA SER A 981 -20.83 -25.86 -14.42
C SER A 981 -21.92 -25.62 -15.46
N ILE A 982 -22.65 -24.50 -15.37
CA ILE A 982 -23.72 -24.15 -16.32
C ILE A 982 -23.16 -24.06 -17.74
N ILE A 983 -22.03 -23.38 -17.93
CA ILE A 983 -21.41 -23.21 -19.25
C ILE A 983 -20.90 -24.55 -19.79
N LEU A 984 -20.25 -25.37 -18.96
CA LEU A 984 -19.74 -26.68 -19.36
C LEU A 984 -20.87 -27.64 -19.75
N TYR A 985 -22.00 -27.65 -19.05
CA TYR A 985 -23.14 -28.49 -19.44
C TYR A 985 -23.87 -27.95 -20.66
N SER A 986 -23.93 -26.63 -20.81
CA SER A 986 -24.57 -25.99 -21.95
C SER A 986 -23.70 -26.05 -23.22
N SER A 987 -22.39 -26.27 -23.10
CA SER A 987 -21.47 -26.28 -24.25
C SER A 987 -21.80 -27.37 -25.27
N ALA A 988 -22.38 -28.48 -24.82
CA ALA A 988 -22.86 -29.53 -25.72
C ALA A 988 -23.96 -29.05 -26.67
N LEU A 989 -24.79 -28.09 -26.23
CA LEU A 989 -25.82 -27.45 -27.05
C LEU A 989 -25.25 -26.37 -27.97
N MET A 990 -23.98 -26.01 -27.80
CA MET A 990 -23.27 -24.97 -28.57
C MET A 990 -22.32 -25.58 -29.60
N LEU A 991 -22.50 -26.85 -29.95
CA LEU A 991 -21.79 -27.51 -31.03
C LEU A 991 -22.53 -27.28 -32.36
N ASP A 992 -21.78 -27.25 -33.47
CA ASP A 992 -22.35 -27.27 -34.80
C ASP A 992 -22.73 -28.70 -35.23
N ASN A 993 -23.28 -28.83 -36.44
CA ASN A 993 -23.72 -30.13 -36.98
C ASN A 993 -22.57 -31.14 -37.18
N GLN A 994 -21.31 -30.68 -37.15
CA GLN A 994 -20.12 -31.51 -37.26
C GLN A 994 -19.53 -31.87 -35.89
N GLY A 995 -20.14 -31.40 -34.80
CA GLY A 995 -19.67 -31.63 -33.44
C GLY A 995 -18.55 -30.69 -32.99
N PHE A 996 -18.24 -29.63 -33.75
CA PHE A 996 -17.26 -28.62 -33.36
C PHE A 996 -17.92 -27.46 -32.61
N PRO A 997 -17.22 -26.76 -31.71
CA PRO A 997 -17.77 -25.60 -31.02
C PRO A 997 -18.17 -24.48 -32.00
N ASN A 998 -19.45 -24.09 -31.95
CA ASN A 998 -19.99 -23.06 -32.83
C ASN A 998 -19.59 -21.65 -32.35
N MET A 999 -18.58 -21.07 -33.00
CA MET A 999 -18.04 -19.76 -32.64
C MET A 999 -19.01 -18.59 -32.84
N SER A 1000 -20.07 -18.77 -33.63
CA SER A 1000 -21.14 -17.76 -33.75
C SER A 1000 -21.99 -17.63 -32.48
N ILE A 1001 -21.98 -18.64 -31.61
CA ILE A 1001 -22.63 -18.62 -30.30
C ILE A 1001 -21.63 -18.21 -29.23
N TRP A 1002 -20.43 -18.80 -29.24
CA TRP A 1002 -19.40 -18.54 -28.22
C TRP A 1002 -18.89 -17.10 -28.24
N SER A 1003 -18.59 -16.54 -29.42
CA SER A 1003 -17.94 -15.22 -29.51
C SER A 1003 -18.82 -14.09 -28.96
N PRO A 1004 -20.12 -13.98 -29.33
CA PRO A 1004 -20.99 -12.94 -28.77
C PRO A 1004 -21.22 -13.12 -27.27
N LEU A 1005 -21.35 -14.36 -26.79
CA LEU A 1005 -21.52 -14.67 -25.36
C LEU A 1005 -20.32 -14.17 -24.54
N TYR A 1006 -19.11 -14.53 -24.97
CA TYR A 1006 -17.88 -14.07 -24.32
C TYR A 1006 -17.73 -12.55 -24.33
N LEU A 1007 -18.02 -11.92 -25.46
CA LEU A 1007 -17.91 -10.47 -25.60
C LEU A 1007 -18.90 -9.74 -24.68
N ALA A 1008 -20.13 -10.23 -24.60
CA ALA A 1008 -21.17 -9.68 -23.73
C ALA A 1008 -20.79 -9.80 -22.25
N ILE A 1009 -20.36 -10.99 -21.80
CA ILE A 1009 -19.95 -11.21 -20.40
C ILE A 1009 -18.70 -10.38 -20.07
N SER A 1010 -17.73 -10.29 -20.98
CA SER A 1010 -16.50 -9.51 -20.78
C SER A 1010 -16.78 -8.00 -20.72
N LEU A 1011 -17.68 -7.49 -21.56
CA LEU A 1011 -18.10 -6.09 -21.49
C LEU A 1011 -18.83 -5.79 -20.18
N ALA A 1012 -19.71 -6.70 -19.75
CA ALA A 1012 -20.38 -6.59 -18.45
C ALA A 1012 -19.39 -6.66 -17.27
N ALA A 1013 -18.30 -7.43 -17.40
CA ALA A 1013 -17.23 -7.47 -16.40
C ALA A 1013 -16.51 -6.13 -16.27
N VAL A 1014 -16.16 -5.49 -17.39
CA VAL A 1014 -15.58 -4.14 -17.40
C VAL A 1014 -16.55 -3.15 -16.76
N PHE A 1015 -17.81 -3.14 -17.19
CA PHE A 1015 -18.84 -2.27 -16.61
C PHE A 1015 -18.97 -2.47 -15.10
N GLY A 1016 -19.07 -3.72 -14.65
CA GLY A 1016 -19.20 -4.09 -13.25
C GLY A 1016 -18.04 -3.56 -12.40
N VAL A 1017 -16.81 -3.84 -12.80
CA VAL A 1017 -15.59 -3.45 -12.05
C VAL A 1017 -15.41 -1.93 -11.96
N TYR A 1018 -15.82 -1.18 -12.98
CA TYR A 1018 -15.79 0.29 -12.91
C TYR A 1018 -16.86 0.87 -11.98
N ASN A 1019 -17.99 0.19 -11.80
CA ASN A 1019 -19.11 0.63 -10.97
C ASN A 1019 -19.10 0.07 -9.54
N VAL A 1020 -18.26 -0.91 -9.22
CA VAL A 1020 -18.10 -1.36 -7.82
C VAL A 1020 -17.45 -0.24 -7.00
N PRO A 1021 -18.08 0.19 -5.89
CA PRO A 1021 -17.48 1.13 -4.96
C PRO A 1021 -16.37 0.42 -4.18
N VAL A 1022 -15.13 0.60 -4.64
CA VAL A 1022 -13.93 0.20 -3.94
C VAL A 1022 -13.58 1.33 -2.97
N LYS A 1023 -13.27 1.04 -1.70
CA LYS A 1023 -12.60 2.02 -0.84
C LYS A 1023 -11.33 2.41 -1.56
N SER A 1024 -11.18 3.67 -1.93
CA SER A 1024 -10.04 4.17 -2.70
C SER A 1024 -8.73 3.69 -2.07
N SER A 1025 -8.15 2.62 -2.60
CA SER A 1025 -6.71 2.59 -2.76
C SER A 1025 -6.44 3.61 -3.87
N GLU A 1026 -6.32 4.88 -3.47
CA GLU A 1026 -5.54 5.80 -4.28
C GLU A 1026 -4.23 5.09 -4.63
N PRO A 1027 -3.66 5.29 -5.83
CA PRO A 1027 -2.27 4.93 -6.02
C PRO A 1027 -1.49 5.62 -4.89
N LEU A 1028 -0.89 4.82 -4.00
CA LEU A 1028 0.09 5.28 -3.02
C LEU A 1028 1.33 5.73 -3.80
N ASP A 1029 1.19 6.86 -4.48
CA ASP A 1029 2.28 7.69 -5.00
C ASP A 1029 2.57 8.81 -3.98
N THR A 1030 2.48 8.50 -2.68
CA THR A 1030 3.14 9.34 -1.67
C THR A 1030 4.62 8.93 -1.60
N PRO A 1031 5.56 9.88 -1.65
CA PRO A 1031 7.00 9.62 -1.53
C PRO A 1031 7.37 8.79 -0.29
N GLU A 1032 6.58 8.89 0.77
CA GLU A 1032 6.76 8.20 2.06
C GLU A 1032 6.75 6.67 1.93
N ALA A 1033 6.01 6.09 0.99
CA ALA A 1033 5.96 4.63 0.82
C ALA A 1033 7.27 4.07 0.22
N ARG A 1034 8.01 4.86 -0.58
CA ARG A 1034 9.29 4.43 -1.18
C ARG A 1034 10.44 4.39 -0.15
N ALA A 1035 10.36 5.19 0.90
CA ALA A 1035 11.38 5.20 1.96
C ALA A 1035 11.33 3.95 2.87
N SER A 1036 10.23 3.18 2.84
CA SER A 1036 10.07 1.97 3.66
C SER A 1036 10.54 0.66 3.00
N ASP A 1037 10.83 0.71 1.69
CA ASP A 1037 11.31 -0.43 0.88
C ASP A 1037 12.79 -0.29 0.45
N ALA A 1038 13.49 0.75 0.90
CA ALA A 1038 14.95 0.86 0.93
C ALA A 1038 15.45 0.63 2.37
#